data_AF-A0A1V5V744-F1
#
_entry.id   AF-A0A1V5V744-F1
#
_cell.length_a   1.000
_cell.length_b   1.000
_cell.length_c   1.000
_cell.angle_alpha   90.00
_cell.angle_beta   90.00
_cell.angle_gamma   90.00
#
_symmetry.space_group_name_H-M   'P 1'
#
loop_
_entity.id
_entity.type
_entity.pdbx_description
1 polymer ?
#
loop_
_entity_poly.entity_id
_entity_poly.type
_entity_poly.pdbx_seq_one_letter_code
_entity_poly.pdbx_strand_id
1 'polypeptide(L)'
;MSPKQLFLLIAAAASFFSSANAVGKEGEGSVALVGPRWDTDKVEQSITAPDNLKSEKVGGKTTGWLAPSEFRKYPVVYFGEHRTKDFWTPEDVTAIQAYVESGGVLIVTGWSLVDLAGKGGNISDLKALLGFSAMNAIHPKEIASCDVISETLFKEAGLVRKSSSWQKGSLRVLPYRPCGAEVLAVVRGKNGKEFPLITINRLGKGCVICIGPSLFRLMQGIKTTGEPDENGRLQLNEDGLNASELSKIYLWAIKHGGKIEATTPAGKSTWGTVPLGEKGTLDYSRVPPFKKPELGKPHPVKNAFPLSWNGVPKAVIVLTAPQNKQFSQTAAELKYHLDKMTNGSFSIVHSIPAGPAIVIADPAAANRYFRYEEGKQKQNTVIAKTIGNKIILAGRVDFAATYLLEKLGCRYLWPGKLGKIIPPMPTLYAPELDLQQAPVLMMRWIRHGAASRQGRGERGLAYCGIPENKRDELVRLINQDYSDASGNRDFYAWHALEYDKGEYSWGHAFGYIRKKYGKTHPEFFALQPSGSRDPGDNDSRTRLCLSNRLLAEYIAEDCIRYFDANPKQKGYRICLNDGGERYFCMCEECRKLDPVNAPLNEMFFDTGISRMTVQYPSLTDRMLAFSNRVAEKVAVKYPDRKLAVYLYSYYSVLPVKVRPHPMLQILCTGSNYTRSQEDGGFMKRMQALASFGNPLLWRPNSLWGHFQYLAPQNYARKMFNDIEILKNNHLFAADFDCNEQLYAFKGIVYYAVAKALWNPDRLDYDSVLDDFCTSGFGKAAPEVKKYFAELERIMDAAALKDADYCEYFTPEAVYELEKILSAAAEKVKGVPDELARVKFLQTGLEGGQITAKIADAERRNQTEKVTKLKAELKAYIRKTSFESPAALFASGLYRIKYLGSN
;
A
#
# COMPACT_ATOMS: atom_id res chain seq x y z
N MET A 1 -59.41 -32.09 -17.79
CA MET A 1 -58.96 -33.01 -16.73
C MET A 1 -60.16 -33.67 -16.11
N SER A 2 -60.15 -34.99 -15.93
CA SER A 2 -61.26 -35.73 -15.33
C SER A 2 -61.23 -35.64 -13.79
N PRO A 3 -62.36 -35.90 -13.08
CA PRO A 3 -62.39 -35.94 -11.62
C PRO A 3 -61.36 -36.89 -11.00
N LYS A 4 -60.97 -37.97 -11.71
CA LYS A 4 -59.88 -38.87 -11.31
C LYS A 4 -58.48 -38.22 -11.39
N GLN A 5 -58.25 -37.26 -12.29
CA GLN A 5 -56.99 -36.53 -12.37
C GLN A 5 -56.88 -35.43 -11.29
N LEU A 6 -58.01 -34.87 -10.85
CA LEU A 6 -58.04 -33.96 -9.69
C LEU A 6 -57.83 -34.72 -8.36
N PHE A 7 -58.33 -35.95 -8.25
CA PHE A 7 -58.12 -36.81 -7.08
C PHE A 7 -56.67 -37.30 -6.94
N LEU A 8 -55.97 -37.54 -8.06
CA LEU A 8 -54.54 -37.88 -8.05
C LEU A 8 -53.63 -36.68 -7.72
N LEU A 9 -54.02 -35.45 -8.08
CA LEU A 9 -53.28 -34.24 -7.68
C LEU A 9 -53.50 -33.89 -6.20
N ILE A 10 -54.69 -34.14 -5.64
CA ILE A 10 -54.98 -33.92 -4.22
C ILE A 10 -54.34 -35.02 -3.34
N ALA A 11 -54.27 -36.27 -3.81
CA ALA A 11 -53.58 -37.35 -3.10
C ALA A 11 -52.04 -37.19 -3.08
N ALA A 12 -51.44 -36.60 -4.12
CA ALA A 12 -50.02 -36.26 -4.14
C ALA A 12 -49.66 -35.05 -3.25
N ALA A 13 -50.58 -34.09 -3.08
CA ALA A 13 -50.40 -32.95 -2.18
C ALA A 13 -50.65 -33.28 -0.69
N ALA A 14 -51.48 -34.29 -0.39
CA ALA A 14 -51.79 -34.71 0.98
C ALA A 14 -50.72 -35.63 1.61
N SER A 15 -49.77 -36.16 0.83
CA SER A 15 -48.71 -37.05 1.35
C SER A 15 -47.42 -36.33 1.75
N PHE A 16 -47.32 -35.01 1.52
CA PHE A 16 -46.18 -34.19 1.92
C PHE A 16 -46.46 -33.27 3.12
N PHE A 17 -47.71 -33.21 3.59
CA PHE A 17 -48.15 -32.42 4.74
C PHE A 17 -48.82 -33.31 5.82
N SER A 18 -48.20 -34.44 6.19
CA SER A 18 -48.54 -35.10 7.46
C SER A 18 -47.36 -35.89 8.06
N SER A 19 -46.30 -35.18 8.41
CA SER A 19 -45.47 -35.57 9.57
C SER A 19 -44.95 -34.36 10.35
N ALA A 20 -45.56 -33.20 10.13
CA ALA A 20 -45.51 -32.05 11.03
C ALA A 20 -46.80 -32.04 11.84
N ASN A 21 -46.90 -32.95 12.82
CA ASN A 21 -47.74 -32.82 14.02
C ASN A 21 -47.48 -34.02 14.94
N ALA A 22 -46.28 -34.03 15.51
CA ALA A 22 -45.99 -34.69 16.77
C ALA A 22 -45.11 -33.75 17.60
N VAL A 23 -45.56 -32.50 17.79
CA VAL A 23 -45.16 -31.76 18.99
C VAL A 23 -46.07 -32.26 20.08
N GLY A 24 -45.63 -33.34 20.72
CA GLY A 24 -46.21 -33.82 21.96
C GLY A 24 -46.18 -32.70 23.00
N LYS A 25 -47.29 -32.60 23.72
CA LYS A 25 -47.46 -31.83 24.94
C LYS A 25 -46.29 -32.09 25.90
N GLU A 26 -45.90 -31.04 26.63
CA GLU A 26 -45.25 -31.07 27.95
C GLU A 26 -44.44 -32.32 28.33
N GLY A 27 -43.12 -32.25 28.14
CA GLY A 27 -42.16 -33.20 28.73
C GLY A 27 -42.11 -34.57 28.05
N GLU A 28 -40.99 -35.28 28.22
CA GLU A 28 -40.81 -36.69 27.85
C GLU A 28 -40.37 -37.00 26.40
N GLY A 29 -39.25 -36.41 25.97
CA GLY A 29 -38.22 -37.19 25.28
C GLY A 29 -36.99 -37.23 26.19
N SER A 30 -36.44 -38.41 26.46
CA SER A 30 -35.24 -38.51 27.31
C SER A 30 -34.06 -37.79 26.65
N VAL A 31 -33.21 -37.13 27.43
CA VAL A 31 -31.91 -36.67 26.95
C VAL A 31 -31.01 -37.88 26.82
N ALA A 32 -30.51 -38.18 25.62
CA ALA A 32 -29.49 -39.21 25.47
C ALA A 32 -28.15 -38.68 25.96
N LEU A 33 -27.60 -39.31 26.98
CA LEU A 33 -26.25 -39.04 27.49
C LEU A 33 -25.30 -40.08 26.90
N VAL A 34 -24.56 -39.68 25.86
CA VAL A 34 -23.64 -40.55 25.12
C VAL A 34 -22.20 -40.18 25.52
N GLY A 35 -21.46 -41.16 26.03
CA GLY A 35 -20.09 -40.95 26.51
C GLY A 35 -19.76 -41.81 27.73
N PRO A 36 -18.53 -41.71 28.24
CA PRO A 36 -18.10 -42.55 29.36
C PRO A 36 -18.85 -42.21 30.64
N ARG A 37 -19.08 -43.22 31.48
CA ARG A 37 -19.85 -43.10 32.74
C ARG A 37 -19.42 -41.92 33.61
N TRP A 38 -18.12 -41.65 33.71
CA TRP A 38 -17.61 -40.56 34.54
C TRP A 38 -18.10 -39.16 34.09
N ASP A 39 -18.39 -38.95 32.80
CA ASP A 39 -18.91 -37.69 32.28
C ASP A 39 -20.43 -37.67 32.31
N THR A 40 -21.06 -38.76 31.86
CA THR A 40 -22.53 -38.86 31.78
C THR A 40 -23.21 -38.96 33.14
N ASP A 41 -22.58 -39.61 34.14
CA ASP A 41 -23.05 -39.59 35.53
C ASP A 41 -23.05 -38.16 36.09
N LYS A 42 -22.11 -37.32 35.68
CA LYS A 42 -21.97 -35.95 36.19
C LYS A 42 -22.95 -34.99 35.56
N VAL A 43 -23.20 -35.11 34.26
CA VAL A 43 -24.28 -34.40 33.58
C VAL A 43 -25.63 -34.82 34.15
N GLU A 44 -25.84 -36.12 34.39
CA GLU A 44 -27.08 -36.59 35.00
C GLU A 44 -27.29 -36.01 36.40
N GLN A 45 -26.30 -36.17 37.28
CA GLN A 45 -26.37 -35.69 38.67
C GLN A 45 -26.48 -34.17 38.80
N SER A 46 -25.85 -33.41 37.89
CA SER A 46 -25.67 -31.97 38.05
C SER A 46 -26.60 -31.14 37.17
N ILE A 47 -27.23 -31.75 36.16
CA ILE A 47 -28.04 -31.07 35.14
C ILE A 47 -29.41 -31.69 34.99
N THR A 48 -29.52 -32.99 34.70
CA THR A 48 -30.83 -33.56 34.34
C THR A 48 -31.64 -33.93 35.58
N ALA A 49 -31.05 -34.61 36.57
CA ALA A 49 -31.73 -35.01 37.79
C ALA A 49 -32.18 -33.82 38.67
N PRO A 50 -31.36 -32.77 38.92
CA PRO A 50 -31.80 -31.60 39.70
C PRO A 50 -32.96 -30.84 39.08
N ASP A 51 -33.11 -30.91 37.75
CA ASP A 51 -34.14 -30.21 36.99
C ASP A 51 -35.29 -31.12 36.52
N ASN A 52 -35.39 -32.34 37.06
CA ASN A 52 -36.39 -33.35 36.72
C ASN A 52 -36.49 -33.65 35.21
N LEU A 53 -35.39 -33.53 34.48
CA LEU A 53 -35.30 -33.91 33.07
C LEU A 53 -35.06 -35.42 32.98
N LYS A 54 -35.94 -36.14 32.26
CA LYS A 54 -35.69 -37.55 31.94
C LYS A 54 -34.43 -37.66 31.09
N SER A 55 -33.47 -38.48 31.49
CA SER A 55 -32.26 -38.79 30.72
C SER A 55 -32.03 -40.28 30.66
N GLU A 56 -31.43 -40.72 29.55
CA GLU A 56 -31.04 -42.11 29.34
C GLU A 56 -29.55 -42.14 29.00
N LYS A 57 -28.76 -42.92 29.74
CA LYS A 57 -27.36 -43.17 29.39
C LYS A 57 -27.31 -44.26 28.34
N VAL A 58 -26.98 -43.88 27.11
CA VAL A 58 -27.06 -44.78 25.96
C VAL A 58 -25.64 -45.20 25.55
N GLY A 59 -25.39 -46.50 25.56
CA GLY A 59 -24.07 -47.10 25.32
C GLY A 59 -23.66 -48.11 26.40
N GLY A 60 -23.59 -49.39 26.06
CA GLY A 60 -23.24 -50.48 26.98
C GLY A 60 -21.75 -50.55 27.36
N LYS A 61 -21.44 -51.35 28.40
CA LYS A 61 -20.15 -51.47 29.13
C LYS A 61 -18.87 -51.70 28.30
N THR A 62 -18.96 -51.91 26.98
CA THR A 62 -17.80 -52.24 26.13
C THR A 62 -17.61 -51.33 24.91
N THR A 63 -18.60 -50.53 24.47
CA THR A 63 -18.43 -49.64 23.31
C THR A 63 -18.96 -48.21 23.47
N GLY A 64 -19.90 -47.91 24.38
CA GLY A 64 -20.22 -46.53 24.78
C GLY A 64 -20.89 -45.59 23.75
N TRP A 65 -21.44 -46.08 22.63
CA TRP A 65 -22.02 -45.22 21.57
C TRP A 65 -23.51 -45.49 21.29
N LEU A 66 -24.20 -44.45 20.82
CA LEU A 66 -25.54 -44.49 20.22
C LEU A 66 -25.39 -44.65 18.70
N ALA A 67 -26.07 -45.61 18.07
CA ALA A 67 -26.03 -45.73 16.62
C ALA A 67 -26.73 -44.51 15.97
N PRO A 68 -26.22 -43.92 14.87
CA PRO A 68 -26.81 -42.71 14.27
C PRO A 68 -28.29 -42.84 13.89
N SER A 69 -28.73 -44.05 13.53
CA SER A 69 -30.13 -44.39 13.26
C SER A 69 -31.04 -44.24 14.49
N GLU A 70 -30.48 -44.29 15.69
CA GLU A 70 -31.20 -44.19 16.96
C GLU A 70 -31.26 -42.75 17.52
N PHE A 71 -30.53 -41.79 16.94
CA PHE A 71 -30.54 -40.39 17.39
C PHE A 71 -31.94 -39.80 17.39
N ARG A 72 -32.77 -40.18 16.40
CA ARG A 72 -34.16 -39.71 16.27
C ARG A 72 -35.08 -40.11 17.42
N LYS A 73 -34.68 -41.07 18.27
CA LYS A 73 -35.43 -41.45 19.47
C LYS A 73 -35.37 -40.35 20.56
N TYR A 74 -34.40 -39.46 20.47
CA TYR A 74 -34.12 -38.44 21.49
C TYR A 74 -34.20 -37.04 20.88
N PRO A 75 -34.86 -36.07 21.54
CA PRO A 75 -34.88 -34.68 21.08
C PRO A 75 -33.55 -33.95 21.31
N VAL A 76 -32.76 -34.41 22.30
CA VAL A 76 -31.47 -33.85 22.67
C VAL A 76 -30.48 -35.00 22.88
N VAL A 77 -29.33 -34.91 22.22
CA VAL A 77 -28.20 -35.81 22.41
C VAL A 77 -27.04 -35.02 22.98
N TYR A 78 -26.63 -35.35 24.20
CA TYR A 78 -25.39 -34.87 24.81
C TYR A 78 -24.26 -35.84 24.47
N PHE A 79 -23.15 -35.29 24.00
CA PHE A 79 -21.99 -36.02 23.55
C PHE A 79 -20.76 -35.64 24.39
N GLY A 80 -20.40 -36.55 25.29
CA GLY A 80 -19.27 -36.42 26.20
C GLY A 80 -17.92 -36.78 25.56
N GLU A 81 -16.84 -36.39 26.21
CA GLU A 81 -15.48 -36.66 25.71
C GLU A 81 -15.10 -38.14 25.81
N HIS A 82 -14.75 -38.75 24.68
CA HIS A 82 -14.15 -40.08 24.62
C HIS A 82 -12.63 -39.97 24.39
N ARG A 83 -11.86 -41.07 24.54
CA ARG A 83 -10.40 -41.07 24.31
C ARG A 83 -9.98 -42.09 23.25
N THR A 84 -10.81 -42.30 22.24
CA THR A 84 -10.59 -43.41 21.29
C THR A 84 -10.84 -42.91 19.86
N LYS A 85 -9.91 -43.18 18.94
CA LYS A 85 -9.77 -42.48 17.64
C LYS A 85 -10.44 -43.14 16.43
N ASP A 86 -11.24 -44.19 16.62
CA ASP A 86 -11.63 -45.11 15.54
C ASP A 86 -13.16 -45.34 15.41
N PHE A 87 -14.01 -44.31 15.60
CA PHE A 87 -15.45 -44.55 15.85
C PHE A 87 -16.45 -44.03 14.82
N TRP A 88 -16.10 -43.08 13.95
CA TRP A 88 -17.09 -42.42 13.09
C TRP A 88 -16.68 -42.44 11.61
N THR A 89 -17.63 -42.81 10.75
CA THR A 89 -17.53 -42.77 9.29
C THR A 89 -18.20 -41.50 8.72
N PRO A 90 -17.86 -41.06 7.50
CA PRO A 90 -18.56 -39.96 6.82
C PRO A 90 -20.09 -40.17 6.73
N GLU A 91 -20.53 -41.43 6.62
CA GLU A 91 -21.94 -41.82 6.61
C GLU A 91 -22.61 -41.51 7.96
N ASP A 92 -21.91 -41.75 9.07
CA ASP A 92 -22.42 -41.46 10.41
C ASP A 92 -22.56 -39.95 10.66
N VAL A 93 -21.61 -39.14 10.17
CA VAL A 93 -21.66 -37.67 10.22
C VAL A 93 -22.86 -37.14 9.43
N THR A 94 -23.12 -37.73 8.26
CA THR A 94 -24.27 -37.40 7.41
C THR A 94 -25.59 -37.73 8.12
N ALA A 95 -25.67 -38.87 8.81
CA ALA A 95 -26.84 -39.25 9.59
C ALA A 95 -27.09 -38.32 10.78
N ILE A 96 -26.03 -37.90 11.49
CA ILE A 96 -26.12 -36.88 12.55
C ILE A 96 -26.62 -35.55 11.97
N GLN A 97 -26.06 -35.11 10.85
CA GLN A 97 -26.51 -33.87 10.21
C GLN A 97 -28.00 -33.93 9.86
N ALA A 98 -28.47 -35.04 9.29
CA ALA A 98 -29.89 -35.25 9.00
C ALA A 98 -30.76 -35.25 10.27
N TYR A 99 -30.27 -35.78 11.39
CA TYR A 99 -30.93 -35.69 12.69
C TYR A 99 -31.10 -34.23 13.13
N VAL A 100 -30.01 -33.44 13.09
CA VAL A 100 -30.05 -32.02 13.48
C VAL A 100 -30.98 -31.23 12.54
N GLU A 101 -30.87 -31.41 11.23
CA GLU A 101 -31.71 -30.75 10.23
C GLU A 101 -33.21 -31.03 10.44
N SER A 102 -33.56 -32.20 10.96
CA SER A 102 -34.95 -32.59 11.25
C SER A 102 -35.54 -31.99 12.53
N GLY A 103 -34.73 -31.32 13.37
CA GLY A 103 -35.16 -30.72 14.63
C GLY A 103 -34.40 -31.18 15.87
N GLY A 104 -33.41 -32.07 15.70
CA GLY A 104 -32.59 -32.57 16.81
C GLY A 104 -31.62 -31.54 17.36
N VAL A 105 -31.38 -31.58 18.67
CA VAL A 105 -30.30 -30.81 19.32
C VAL A 105 -29.13 -31.73 19.60
N LEU A 106 -27.94 -31.34 19.17
CA LEU A 106 -26.69 -32.03 19.47
C LEU A 106 -25.81 -31.11 20.32
N ILE A 107 -25.40 -31.59 21.49
CA ILE A 107 -24.47 -30.87 22.38
C ILE A 107 -23.14 -31.61 22.38
N VAL A 108 -22.07 -30.94 21.94
CA VAL A 108 -20.72 -31.51 21.85
C VAL A 108 -19.75 -30.75 22.74
N THR A 109 -18.83 -31.46 23.38
CA THR A 109 -17.89 -30.88 24.35
C THR A 109 -16.44 -31.14 23.98
N GLY A 110 -15.56 -30.14 24.11
CA GLY A 110 -14.10 -30.28 24.02
C GLY A 110 -13.54 -31.33 23.05
N TRP A 111 -12.95 -32.40 23.61
CA TRP A 111 -12.30 -33.46 22.82
C TRP A 111 -13.25 -34.34 22.02
N SER A 112 -14.54 -34.34 22.33
CA SER A 112 -15.54 -35.10 21.57
C SER A 112 -15.66 -34.65 20.09
N LEU A 113 -15.21 -33.42 19.79
CA LEU A 113 -15.07 -32.92 18.41
C LEU A 113 -14.00 -33.67 17.61
N VAL A 114 -12.93 -34.10 18.28
CA VAL A 114 -11.87 -34.90 17.65
C VAL A 114 -12.34 -36.34 17.47
N ASP A 115 -13.14 -36.85 18.41
CA ASP A 115 -13.75 -38.17 18.31
C ASP A 115 -14.75 -38.24 17.14
N LEU A 116 -15.57 -37.18 16.94
CA LEU A 116 -16.48 -37.03 15.79
C LEU A 116 -15.73 -36.95 14.45
N ALA A 117 -14.50 -36.43 14.44
CA ALA A 117 -13.71 -36.27 13.22
C ALA A 117 -12.97 -37.55 12.79
N GLY A 118 -13.07 -38.64 13.57
CA GLY A 118 -12.55 -39.95 13.21
C GLY A 118 -11.02 -40.05 13.01
N LYS A 119 -10.58 -41.09 12.29
CA LYS A 119 -9.17 -41.47 12.13
C LYS A 119 -8.41 -40.46 11.26
N GLY A 120 -7.79 -39.48 11.91
CA GLY A 120 -7.09 -38.35 11.26
C GLY A 120 -7.39 -37.00 11.91
N GLY A 121 -8.50 -36.90 12.66
CA GLY A 121 -8.84 -35.74 13.48
C GLY A 121 -9.03 -34.43 12.70
N ASN A 122 -9.38 -34.51 11.41
CA ASN A 122 -9.48 -33.34 10.55
C ASN A 122 -10.86 -32.67 10.66
N ILE A 123 -10.93 -31.62 11.47
CA ILE A 123 -12.17 -30.92 11.81
C ILE A 123 -12.77 -30.15 10.63
N SER A 124 -12.00 -29.92 9.56
CA SER A 124 -12.55 -29.33 8.33
C SER A 124 -13.68 -30.16 7.74
N ASP A 125 -13.66 -31.47 7.98
CA ASP A 125 -14.59 -32.41 7.37
C ASP A 125 -15.95 -32.38 8.08
N LEU A 126 -16.00 -31.82 9.28
CA LEU A 126 -17.22 -31.58 10.07
C LEU A 126 -17.76 -30.15 9.91
N LYS A 127 -17.20 -29.32 9.02
CA LYS A 127 -17.53 -27.90 8.91
C LYS A 127 -19.03 -27.63 8.68
N ALA A 128 -19.69 -28.46 7.88
CA ALA A 128 -21.13 -28.32 7.63
C ALA A 128 -21.95 -28.53 8.91
N LEU A 129 -21.55 -29.51 9.71
CA LEU A 129 -22.19 -29.83 10.99
C LEU A 129 -21.87 -28.80 12.09
N LEU A 130 -20.63 -28.30 12.16
CA LEU A 130 -20.14 -27.48 13.29
C LEU A 130 -20.14 -25.97 13.04
N GLY A 131 -20.15 -25.49 11.79
CA GLY A 131 -20.14 -24.06 11.47
C GLY A 131 -18.78 -23.36 11.65
N PHE A 132 -17.70 -24.13 11.80
CA PHE A 132 -16.30 -23.69 11.83
C PHE A 132 -15.37 -24.78 11.27
N SER A 133 -14.13 -24.42 10.87
CA SER A 133 -13.26 -25.31 10.06
C SER A 133 -11.85 -25.57 10.62
N ALA A 134 -11.49 -25.05 11.81
CA ALA A 134 -10.17 -25.26 12.42
C ALA A 134 -10.24 -25.07 13.95
N MET A 135 -9.31 -25.71 14.68
CA MET A 135 -9.14 -25.55 16.13
C MET A 135 -7.65 -25.47 16.51
N ASN A 136 -7.30 -24.68 17.53
CA ASN A 136 -5.98 -24.69 18.19
C ASN A 136 -6.18 -24.84 19.71
N ALA A 137 -5.19 -25.35 20.45
CA ALA A 137 -5.31 -25.44 21.91
C ALA A 137 -4.69 -24.20 22.57
N ILE A 138 -5.43 -23.51 23.46
CA ILE A 138 -4.83 -22.59 24.43
C ILE A 138 -4.48 -23.35 25.70
N HIS A 139 -3.27 -23.14 26.22
CA HIS A 139 -2.88 -23.74 27.48
C HIS A 139 -3.64 -23.03 28.63
N PRO A 140 -4.19 -23.74 29.62
CA PRO A 140 -5.00 -23.13 30.68
C PRO A 140 -4.30 -22.02 31.49
N LYS A 141 -2.97 -22.10 31.59
CA LYS A 141 -2.13 -21.06 32.22
C LYS A 141 -2.07 -19.75 31.44
N GLU A 142 -2.48 -19.76 30.18
CA GLU A 142 -2.49 -18.63 29.25
C GLU A 142 -3.86 -17.95 29.18
N ILE A 143 -4.87 -18.40 29.93
CA ILE A 143 -6.19 -17.76 30.01
C ILE A 143 -6.15 -16.58 30.99
N ALA A 144 -6.82 -15.48 30.63
CA ALA A 144 -6.94 -14.24 31.42
C ALA A 144 -8.39 -13.95 31.87
N SER A 145 -9.40 -14.12 31.02
CA SER A 145 -10.82 -13.86 31.36
C SER A 145 -11.80 -14.68 30.51
N CYS A 146 -13.08 -14.72 30.88
CA CYS A 146 -14.18 -15.21 30.04
C CYS A 146 -15.30 -14.18 30.01
N ASP A 147 -15.79 -13.86 28.82
CA ASP A 147 -16.85 -12.89 28.58
C ASP A 147 -18.04 -13.62 27.93
N VAL A 148 -19.20 -13.67 28.60
CA VAL A 148 -20.46 -14.12 27.99
C VAL A 148 -21.01 -12.94 27.19
N ILE A 149 -21.07 -13.09 25.87
CA ILE A 149 -21.40 -11.99 24.95
C ILE A 149 -22.85 -12.02 24.47
N SER A 150 -23.54 -13.17 24.60
CA SER A 150 -24.97 -13.28 24.26
C SER A 150 -25.86 -12.81 25.40
N GLU A 151 -26.64 -11.76 25.17
CA GLU A 151 -27.65 -11.29 26.13
C GLU A 151 -28.77 -12.32 26.36
N THR A 152 -29.10 -13.11 25.35
CA THR A 152 -30.12 -14.16 25.42
C THR A 152 -29.66 -15.28 26.34
N LEU A 153 -28.46 -15.82 26.11
CA LEU A 153 -27.84 -16.80 27.00
C LEU A 153 -27.76 -16.26 28.42
N PHE A 154 -27.38 -14.99 28.56
CA PHE A 154 -27.24 -14.33 29.84
C PHE A 154 -28.56 -14.26 30.63
N LYS A 155 -29.64 -13.83 29.98
CA LYS A 155 -30.98 -13.65 30.59
C LYS A 155 -31.67 -15.00 30.85
N GLU A 156 -31.63 -15.92 29.88
CA GLU A 156 -32.40 -17.17 29.94
C GLU A 156 -31.71 -18.28 30.74
N ALA A 157 -30.38 -18.31 30.78
CA ALA A 157 -29.66 -19.25 31.65
C ALA A 157 -29.58 -18.76 33.10
N GLY A 158 -30.15 -17.59 33.43
CA GLY A 158 -30.15 -17.05 34.79
C GLY A 158 -28.74 -16.77 35.32
N LEU A 159 -27.86 -16.27 34.44
CA LEU A 159 -26.48 -15.91 34.79
C LEU A 159 -26.47 -14.54 35.47
N VAL A 160 -25.76 -14.41 36.60
CA VAL A 160 -25.70 -13.16 37.37
C VAL A 160 -24.60 -12.24 36.81
N ARG A 161 -24.86 -10.93 36.69
CA ARG A 161 -23.96 -9.96 36.04
C ARG A 161 -22.81 -9.59 36.99
N LYS A 162 -21.79 -10.45 37.09
CA LYS A 162 -20.50 -10.16 37.70
C LYS A 162 -19.39 -10.75 36.82
N SER A 163 -18.53 -9.90 36.25
CA SER A 163 -17.40 -10.31 35.42
C SER A 163 -16.43 -11.18 36.23
N SER A 164 -16.15 -12.40 35.78
CA SER A 164 -15.29 -13.36 36.48
C SER A 164 -13.95 -13.53 35.76
N SER A 165 -12.84 -13.43 36.49
CA SER A 165 -11.50 -13.78 35.98
C SER A 165 -11.12 -15.20 36.41
N TRP A 166 -10.62 -16.02 35.47
CA TRP A 166 -10.30 -17.43 35.66
C TRP A 166 -8.79 -17.59 35.89
N GLN A 167 -8.33 -18.20 36.99
CA GLN A 167 -7.00 -18.83 36.99
C GLN A 167 -6.96 -20.17 37.70
N LYS A 168 -6.18 -21.07 37.08
CA LYS A 168 -5.82 -22.44 37.45
C LYS A 168 -6.99 -23.42 37.62
N GLY A 169 -7.54 -23.80 36.47
CA GLY A 169 -8.11 -25.12 36.20
C GLY A 169 -7.85 -25.42 34.72
N SER A 170 -7.64 -26.67 34.33
CA SER A 170 -7.27 -26.97 32.95
C SER A 170 -8.45 -26.83 31.96
N LEU A 171 -8.76 -25.61 31.50
CA LEU A 171 -9.62 -25.38 30.34
C LEU A 171 -8.78 -25.32 29.07
N ARG A 172 -9.03 -26.25 28.13
CA ARG A 172 -8.76 -26.00 26.71
C ARG A 172 -9.96 -25.24 26.17
N VAL A 173 -9.75 -24.03 25.67
CA VAL A 173 -10.79 -23.24 25.01
C VAL A 173 -10.46 -23.13 23.54
N LEU A 174 -11.49 -23.25 22.70
CA LEU A 174 -11.36 -23.49 21.26
C LEU A 174 -11.33 -22.13 20.52
N PRO A 175 -10.31 -21.83 19.70
CA PRO A 175 -10.33 -20.76 18.72
C PRO A 175 -11.10 -21.19 17.48
N TYR A 176 -11.66 -20.19 16.82
CA TYR A 176 -12.75 -20.32 15.87
C TYR A 176 -12.54 -19.42 14.66
N ARG A 177 -12.92 -19.93 13.49
CA ARG A 177 -13.11 -19.15 12.27
C ARG A 177 -14.59 -19.27 11.89
N PRO A 178 -15.43 -18.25 12.14
CA PRO A 178 -16.87 -18.29 11.84
C PRO A 178 -17.12 -18.59 10.38
N CYS A 179 -17.86 -19.65 10.10
CA CYS A 179 -18.35 -19.96 8.75
C CYS A 179 -19.90 -20.00 8.69
N GLY A 180 -20.58 -19.77 9.82
CA GLY A 180 -22.03 -19.93 9.95
C GLY A 180 -22.56 -20.10 11.38
N ALA A 181 -21.70 -20.47 12.35
CA ALA A 181 -22.10 -20.55 13.76
C ALA A 181 -22.20 -19.15 14.42
N GLU A 182 -22.95 -19.03 15.50
CA GLU A 182 -22.98 -17.87 16.40
C GLU A 182 -22.11 -18.15 17.63
N VAL A 183 -21.43 -17.13 18.17
CA VAL A 183 -20.62 -17.23 19.39
C VAL A 183 -21.41 -16.64 20.55
N LEU A 184 -21.59 -17.40 21.62
CA LEU A 184 -22.36 -16.98 22.79
C LEU A 184 -21.47 -16.58 23.99
N ALA A 185 -20.26 -17.12 24.06
CA ALA A 185 -19.25 -16.76 25.08
C ALA A 185 -17.83 -16.89 24.52
N VAL A 186 -16.90 -16.07 25.02
CA VAL A 186 -15.47 -16.07 24.64
C VAL A 186 -14.57 -16.11 25.86
N VAL A 187 -13.36 -16.62 25.69
CA VAL A 187 -12.28 -16.61 26.67
C VAL A 187 -11.13 -15.82 26.10
N ARG A 188 -10.61 -14.87 26.86
CA ARG A 188 -9.45 -14.05 26.49
C ARG A 188 -8.19 -14.64 27.11
N GLY A 189 -7.14 -14.81 26.32
CA GLY A 189 -5.81 -15.19 26.75
C GLY A 189 -5.02 -14.01 27.32
N LYS A 190 -3.97 -14.29 28.10
CA LYS A 190 -3.02 -13.32 28.66
C LYS A 190 -2.27 -12.52 27.59
N ASN A 191 -2.20 -13.06 26.37
CA ASN A 191 -1.67 -12.39 25.18
C ASN A 191 -2.71 -11.49 24.47
N GLY A 192 -3.90 -11.32 25.03
CA GLY A 192 -4.99 -10.50 24.48
C GLY A 192 -5.84 -11.18 23.41
N LYS A 193 -5.55 -12.43 23.01
CA LYS A 193 -6.34 -13.16 22.00
C LYS A 193 -7.63 -13.72 22.57
N GLU A 194 -8.71 -13.74 21.80
CA GLU A 194 -10.01 -14.29 22.21
C GLU A 194 -10.34 -15.61 21.52
N PHE A 195 -11.02 -16.50 22.25
CA PHE A 195 -11.32 -17.88 21.87
C PHE A 195 -12.77 -18.20 22.28
N PRO A 196 -13.71 -18.57 21.39
CA PRO A 196 -15.06 -18.90 21.83
C PRO A 196 -15.10 -20.10 22.76
N LEU A 197 -15.86 -19.93 23.83
CA LEU A 197 -16.18 -20.97 24.79
C LEU A 197 -17.47 -21.72 24.43
N ILE A 198 -18.43 -21.01 23.84
CA ILE A 198 -19.73 -21.56 23.45
C ILE A 198 -20.07 -21.09 22.05
N THR A 199 -20.36 -22.02 21.15
CA THR A 199 -20.87 -21.74 19.81
C THR A 199 -22.15 -22.51 19.52
N ILE A 200 -22.98 -21.96 18.64
CA ILE A 200 -24.19 -22.61 18.15
C ILE A 200 -24.23 -22.55 16.63
N ASN A 201 -24.27 -23.71 15.97
CA ASN A 201 -24.50 -23.84 14.54
C ASN A 201 -25.92 -24.32 14.29
N ARG A 202 -26.73 -23.55 13.58
CA ARG A 202 -28.14 -23.88 13.33
C ARG A 202 -28.27 -24.57 11.97
N LEU A 203 -28.90 -25.74 11.94
CA LEU A 203 -29.06 -26.56 10.73
C LEU A 203 -30.50 -27.05 10.64
N GLY A 204 -31.19 -26.68 9.56
CA GLY A 204 -32.62 -26.99 9.39
C GLY A 204 -33.47 -26.49 10.56
N LYS A 205 -34.18 -27.42 11.23
CA LYS A 205 -35.02 -27.13 12.40
C LYS A 205 -34.30 -27.30 13.74
N GLY A 206 -33.04 -27.74 13.75
CA GLY A 206 -32.28 -28.03 14.97
C GLY A 206 -30.96 -27.26 15.03
N CYS A 207 -30.09 -27.66 15.95
CA CYS A 207 -28.78 -27.03 16.12
C CYS A 207 -27.72 -27.96 16.71
N VAL A 208 -26.47 -27.59 16.48
CA VAL A 208 -25.29 -28.12 17.17
C VAL A 208 -24.75 -27.05 18.10
N ILE A 209 -24.64 -27.36 19.40
CA ILE A 209 -24.07 -26.49 20.43
C ILE A 209 -22.72 -27.06 20.85
N CYS A 210 -21.65 -26.29 20.66
CA CYS A 210 -20.31 -26.68 21.09
C CYS A 210 -19.93 -25.94 22.37
N ILE A 211 -19.45 -26.66 23.38
CA ILE A 211 -19.00 -26.11 24.66
C ILE A 211 -17.54 -26.51 24.92
N GLY A 212 -16.68 -25.56 25.30
CA GLY A 212 -15.22 -25.70 25.32
C GLY A 212 -14.67 -26.98 25.98
N PRO A 213 -14.91 -27.29 27.26
CA PRO A 213 -14.60 -28.60 27.86
C PRO A 213 -15.81 -29.29 28.53
N SER A 214 -15.72 -30.61 28.75
CA SER A 214 -16.77 -31.37 29.46
C SER A 214 -16.97 -30.90 30.90
N LEU A 215 -18.22 -31.00 31.40
CA LEU A 215 -18.64 -30.52 32.71
C LEU A 215 -17.82 -31.16 33.86
N PHE A 216 -17.49 -32.44 33.77
CA PHE A 216 -16.68 -33.11 34.79
C PHE A 216 -15.25 -32.56 34.87
N ARG A 217 -14.58 -32.34 33.73
CA ARG A 217 -13.20 -31.80 33.72
C ARG A 217 -13.15 -30.37 34.26
N LEU A 218 -14.21 -29.62 34.03
CA LEU A 218 -14.40 -28.29 34.60
C LEU A 218 -14.54 -28.36 36.13
N MET A 219 -15.36 -29.28 36.64
CA MET A 219 -15.59 -29.48 38.08
C MET A 219 -14.39 -30.02 38.85
N GLN A 220 -13.55 -30.84 38.22
CA GLN A 220 -12.32 -31.34 38.85
C GLN A 220 -11.25 -30.25 39.03
N GLY A 221 -11.36 -29.12 38.31
CA GLY A 221 -10.31 -28.12 38.23
C GLY A 221 -10.48 -26.86 39.08
N ILE A 222 -11.63 -26.63 39.76
CA ILE A 222 -11.99 -25.28 40.30
C ILE A 222 -12.89 -25.40 41.56
N LYS A 223 -12.66 -24.61 42.65
CA LYS A 223 -13.25 -24.84 44.00
C LYS A 223 -14.04 -23.70 44.73
N THR A 224 -13.72 -22.37 44.75
CA THR A 224 -14.49 -21.23 45.38
C THR A 224 -13.98 -19.78 45.05
N THR A 225 -14.75 -18.69 45.34
CA THR A 225 -14.40 -17.24 45.02
C THR A 225 -14.23 -16.27 46.23
N GLY A 226 -13.43 -15.18 46.11
CA GLY A 226 -13.21 -14.08 47.11
C GLY A 226 -13.56 -12.61 46.68
N GLU A 227 -13.25 -11.58 47.49
CA GLU A 227 -13.79 -10.18 47.46
C GLU A 227 -12.97 -9.06 46.73
N PRO A 228 -13.62 -7.98 46.21
CA PRO A 228 -13.07 -6.98 45.26
C PRO A 228 -12.27 -5.80 45.82
N ASP A 229 -11.43 -5.17 44.98
CA ASP A 229 -10.78 -3.88 45.25
C ASP A 229 -11.61 -2.65 44.83
N GLU A 230 -11.16 -1.49 45.29
CA GLU A 230 -11.82 -0.17 45.26
C GLU A 230 -12.08 0.44 43.86
N ASN A 231 -11.51 -0.12 42.79
CA ASN A 231 -11.85 0.27 41.41
C ASN A 231 -12.81 -0.74 40.75
N GLY A 232 -13.39 -1.64 41.53
CA GLY A 232 -14.12 -2.80 41.04
C GLY A 232 -13.21 -3.83 40.37
N ARG A 233 -11.90 -3.85 40.67
CA ARG A 233 -10.96 -4.84 40.14
C ARG A 233 -10.74 -5.93 41.18
N LEU A 234 -10.76 -7.17 40.74
CA LEU A 234 -10.55 -8.36 41.58
C LEU A 234 -9.23 -9.01 41.17
N GLN A 235 -8.34 -9.28 42.13
CA GLN A 235 -7.13 -10.09 41.89
C GLN A 235 -7.44 -11.59 41.94
N LEU A 236 -6.74 -12.35 41.10
CA LEU A 236 -6.86 -13.79 40.89
C LEU A 236 -6.15 -14.59 41.99
N ASN A 237 -6.83 -15.51 42.65
CA ASN A 237 -6.21 -16.52 43.53
C ASN A 237 -6.81 -17.93 43.30
N GLU A 238 -6.21 -18.94 43.93
CA GLU A 238 -6.20 -20.36 43.51
C GLU A 238 -7.54 -21.12 43.50
N ASP A 239 -8.69 -20.50 43.80
CA ASP A 239 -9.94 -21.24 44.02
C ASP A 239 -11.05 -21.07 42.95
N GLY A 240 -11.08 -20.08 42.06
CA GLY A 240 -11.94 -20.02 40.86
C GLY A 240 -13.49 -20.22 40.94
N LEU A 241 -14.13 -20.40 39.77
CA LEU A 241 -15.57 -20.42 39.49
C LEU A 241 -16.39 -21.57 40.08
N ASN A 242 -17.64 -21.26 40.42
CA ASN A 242 -18.66 -22.22 40.82
C ASN A 242 -19.14 -23.08 39.63
N ALA A 243 -19.01 -24.41 39.75
CA ALA A 243 -19.60 -25.40 38.85
C ALA A 243 -21.10 -25.19 38.56
N SER A 244 -21.83 -24.59 39.49
CA SER A 244 -23.27 -24.29 39.38
C SER A 244 -23.61 -23.35 38.22
N GLU A 245 -22.80 -22.34 37.92
CA GLU A 245 -23.08 -21.41 36.81
C GLU A 245 -22.87 -22.06 35.43
N LEU A 246 -21.89 -22.96 35.32
CA LEU A 246 -21.67 -23.74 34.10
C LEU A 246 -22.76 -24.80 33.92
N SER A 247 -23.24 -25.39 35.01
CA SER A 247 -24.40 -26.28 34.97
C SER A 247 -25.64 -25.58 34.40
N LYS A 248 -25.86 -24.30 34.69
CA LYS A 248 -26.94 -23.51 34.09
C LYS A 248 -26.82 -23.36 32.58
N ILE A 249 -25.59 -23.29 32.04
CA ILE A 249 -25.34 -23.19 30.59
C ILE A 249 -25.67 -24.51 29.89
N TYR A 250 -25.24 -25.65 30.46
CA TYR A 250 -25.58 -26.97 29.94
C TYR A 250 -27.08 -27.23 30.04
N LEU A 251 -27.69 -26.85 31.16
CA LEU A 251 -29.14 -26.91 31.37
C LEU A 251 -29.89 -26.06 30.34
N TRP A 252 -29.42 -24.83 30.08
CA TRP A 252 -29.98 -23.97 29.06
C TRP A 252 -29.87 -24.60 27.67
N ALA A 253 -28.72 -25.16 27.32
CA ALA A 253 -28.52 -25.84 26.04
C ALA A 253 -29.47 -27.04 25.85
N ILE A 254 -29.70 -27.82 26.92
CA ILE A 254 -30.63 -28.97 26.91
C ILE A 254 -32.09 -28.52 26.82
N LYS A 255 -32.49 -27.49 27.58
CA LYS A 255 -33.89 -27.04 27.65
C LYS A 255 -34.32 -26.16 26.46
N HIS A 256 -33.39 -25.39 25.90
CA HIS A 256 -33.68 -24.29 24.99
C HIS A 256 -32.95 -24.37 23.64
N GLY A 257 -32.00 -25.29 23.45
CA GLY A 257 -31.20 -25.37 22.22
C GLY A 257 -32.01 -25.35 20.92
N GLY A 258 -33.16 -26.03 20.91
CA GLY A 258 -34.07 -26.07 19.75
C GLY A 258 -35.21 -25.05 19.74
N LYS A 259 -35.33 -24.17 20.75
CA LYS A 259 -36.46 -23.23 20.94
C LYS A 259 -36.12 -21.75 20.78
N ILE A 260 -34.86 -21.41 20.52
CA ILE A 260 -34.45 -20.01 20.36
C ILE A 260 -34.97 -19.50 19.00
N GLU A 261 -36.00 -18.65 19.03
CA GLU A 261 -36.47 -17.94 17.83
C GLU A 261 -35.32 -17.14 17.23
N ALA A 262 -35.20 -17.23 15.90
CA ALA A 262 -34.18 -16.55 15.16
C ALA A 262 -34.25 -15.04 15.41
N THR A 263 -33.24 -14.45 16.07
CA THR A 263 -32.79 -13.15 15.56
C THR A 263 -32.34 -13.42 14.14
N THR A 264 -33.10 -12.87 13.21
CA THR A 264 -32.86 -12.95 11.77
C THR A 264 -31.35 -12.84 11.53
N PRO A 265 -30.73 -13.77 10.78
CA PRO A 265 -29.39 -13.53 10.27
C PRO A 265 -29.43 -12.13 9.65
N ALA A 266 -28.46 -11.26 9.98
CA ALA A 266 -28.31 -9.99 9.28
C ALA A 266 -28.59 -10.26 7.80
N GLY A 267 -29.67 -9.67 7.28
CA GLY A 267 -30.44 -10.24 6.17
C GLY A 267 -29.55 -10.74 5.05
N LYS A 268 -29.85 -11.94 4.50
CA LYS A 268 -29.09 -12.64 3.43
C LYS A 268 -27.93 -11.78 2.93
N SER A 269 -26.73 -12.01 3.48
CA SER A 269 -25.56 -11.19 3.17
C SER A 269 -25.52 -10.89 1.68
N THR A 270 -25.62 -9.61 1.32
CA THR A 270 -25.56 -9.18 -0.09
C THR A 270 -24.15 -9.26 -0.65
N TRP A 271 -23.20 -9.74 0.16
CA TRP A 271 -21.84 -10.01 -0.24
C TRP A 271 -21.83 -11.09 -1.32
N GLY A 272 -21.14 -10.79 -2.42
CA GLY A 272 -20.95 -11.76 -3.48
C GLY A 272 -19.82 -11.34 -4.40
N THR A 273 -19.46 -12.22 -5.31
CA THR A 273 -18.35 -12.00 -6.27
C THR A 273 -18.83 -12.03 -7.71
N VAL A 274 -20.15 -12.02 -7.92
CA VAL A 274 -20.77 -11.88 -9.24
C VAL A 274 -20.96 -10.39 -9.54
N PRO A 275 -20.33 -9.83 -10.58
CA PRO A 275 -20.60 -8.46 -11.02
C PRO A 275 -22.05 -8.33 -11.47
N LEU A 276 -22.70 -7.22 -11.14
CA LEU A 276 -24.11 -6.95 -11.44
C LEU A 276 -24.31 -5.74 -12.34
N GLY A 277 -23.23 -5.04 -12.71
CA GLY A 277 -23.31 -3.86 -13.55
C GLY A 277 -23.51 -4.20 -15.02
N GLU A 278 -24.36 -3.42 -15.68
CA GLU A 278 -24.60 -3.57 -17.12
C GLU A 278 -23.31 -3.34 -17.93
N LYS A 279 -23.28 -3.91 -19.14
CA LYS A 279 -22.19 -3.73 -20.09
C LYS A 279 -21.93 -2.25 -20.39
N GLY A 280 -20.68 -1.83 -20.28
CA GLY A 280 -20.22 -0.50 -20.67
C GLY A 280 -20.04 -0.35 -22.18
N THR A 281 -20.15 0.87 -22.68
CA THR A 281 -20.16 1.25 -24.10
C THR A 281 -19.01 2.20 -24.50
N LEU A 282 -18.13 2.58 -23.58
CA LEU A 282 -16.98 3.42 -23.89
C LEU A 282 -15.99 2.63 -24.75
N ASP A 283 -15.65 3.21 -25.91
CA ASP A 283 -14.72 2.66 -26.88
C ASP A 283 -13.49 3.57 -27.03
N TYR A 284 -12.32 2.96 -27.09
CA TYR A 284 -11.02 3.61 -27.22
C TYR A 284 -10.31 3.25 -28.54
N SER A 285 -10.99 2.56 -29.45
CA SER A 285 -10.45 2.17 -30.77
C SER A 285 -10.06 3.38 -31.63
N ARG A 286 -10.67 4.54 -31.39
CA ARG A 286 -10.47 5.79 -32.15
C ARG A 286 -9.97 6.96 -31.30
N VAL A 287 -9.03 6.71 -30.39
CA VAL A 287 -8.39 7.80 -29.62
C VAL A 287 -7.32 8.48 -30.49
N PRO A 288 -7.36 9.82 -30.68
CA PRO A 288 -6.33 10.53 -31.45
C PRO A 288 -4.93 10.30 -30.88
N PRO A 289 -3.91 10.09 -31.70
CA PRO A 289 -2.53 9.91 -31.23
C PRO A 289 -2.09 11.12 -30.42
N PHE A 290 -1.26 10.87 -29.40
CA PHE A 290 -0.59 11.94 -28.69
C PHE A 290 0.22 12.82 -29.63
N LYS A 291 0.14 14.13 -29.42
CA LYS A 291 0.97 15.11 -30.13
C LYS A 291 2.42 14.90 -29.72
N LYS A 292 3.30 14.62 -30.67
CA LYS A 292 4.74 14.50 -30.40
C LYS A 292 5.30 15.86 -29.96
N PRO A 293 6.19 15.91 -28.95
CA PRO A 293 6.89 17.13 -28.61
C PRO A 293 7.89 17.48 -29.71
N GLU A 294 8.07 18.78 -29.97
CA GLU A 294 9.18 19.27 -30.77
C GLU A 294 10.41 19.37 -29.87
N LEU A 295 11.32 18.40 -30.00
CA LEU A 295 12.59 18.36 -29.27
C LEU A 295 13.75 18.58 -30.25
N GLY A 296 14.79 19.27 -29.79
CA GLY A 296 15.90 19.69 -30.61
C GLY A 296 17.27 19.45 -29.97
N LYS A 297 18.28 19.86 -30.72
CA LYS A 297 19.67 19.94 -30.28
C LYS A 297 19.93 21.26 -29.54
N PRO A 298 20.95 21.32 -28.69
CA PRO A 298 21.31 22.57 -28.02
C PRO A 298 21.67 23.64 -29.05
N HIS A 299 21.13 24.84 -28.86
CA HIS A 299 21.57 26.01 -29.63
C HIS A 299 22.93 26.49 -29.13
N PRO A 300 23.88 26.83 -30.03
CA PRO A 300 25.14 27.43 -29.64
C PRO A 300 24.91 28.68 -28.79
N VAL A 301 25.57 28.75 -27.64
CA VAL A 301 25.52 29.93 -26.78
C VAL A 301 26.32 31.04 -27.47
N LYS A 302 25.63 32.13 -27.85
CA LYS A 302 26.27 33.33 -28.40
C LYS A 302 26.73 34.25 -27.27
N ASN A 303 27.93 34.80 -27.41
CA ASN A 303 28.49 35.74 -26.45
C ASN A 303 27.91 37.15 -26.69
N ALA A 304 27.35 37.77 -25.66
CA ALA A 304 26.80 39.13 -25.71
C ALA A 304 27.81 40.18 -25.25
N PHE A 305 28.32 40.08 -24.02
CA PHE A 305 29.27 41.04 -23.43
C PHE A 305 30.13 40.36 -22.36
N PRO A 306 31.33 40.88 -22.02
CA PRO A 306 32.18 40.26 -21.01
C PRO A 306 31.59 40.39 -19.59
N LEU A 307 31.46 39.27 -18.89
CA LEU A 307 31.22 39.21 -17.45
C LEU A 307 32.52 39.30 -16.67
N SER A 308 33.58 38.67 -17.18
CA SER A 308 34.95 38.71 -16.65
C SER A 308 35.95 38.67 -17.80
N TRP A 309 37.09 39.31 -17.61
CA TRP A 309 38.23 39.25 -18.53
C TRP A 309 39.50 38.95 -17.75
N ASN A 310 40.13 37.81 -18.04
CA ASN A 310 41.34 37.35 -17.32
C ASN A 310 41.20 37.37 -15.79
N GLY A 311 40.05 36.94 -15.28
CA GLY A 311 39.74 36.89 -13.85
C GLY A 311 39.35 38.22 -13.22
N VAL A 312 39.31 39.32 -14.00
CA VAL A 312 38.82 40.62 -13.53
C VAL A 312 37.34 40.76 -13.90
N PRO A 313 36.43 40.81 -12.91
CA PRO A 313 35.01 41.05 -13.16
C PRO A 313 34.79 42.35 -13.93
N LYS A 314 33.99 42.28 -14.99
CA LYS A 314 33.54 43.43 -15.80
C LYS A 314 32.06 43.74 -15.56
N ALA A 315 31.33 42.81 -14.96
CA ALA A 315 29.95 42.99 -14.54
C ALA A 315 29.81 42.94 -13.01
N VAL A 316 28.75 43.57 -12.51
CA VAL A 316 28.30 43.45 -11.11
C VAL A 316 26.98 42.66 -11.04
N ILE A 317 26.69 42.09 -9.87
CA ILE A 317 25.39 41.49 -9.58
C ILE A 317 24.53 42.57 -8.91
N VAL A 318 23.38 42.89 -9.49
CA VAL A 318 22.47 43.91 -8.95
C VAL A 318 21.30 43.21 -8.27
N LEU A 319 21.04 43.61 -7.03
CA LEU A 319 19.94 43.12 -6.22
C LEU A 319 18.94 44.25 -5.96
N THR A 320 17.81 44.26 -6.68
CA THR A 320 16.87 45.41 -6.61
C THR A 320 15.93 45.38 -5.41
N ALA A 321 15.82 44.23 -4.73
CA ALA A 321 15.04 44.07 -3.49
C ALA A 321 15.89 43.38 -2.40
N PRO A 322 16.85 44.07 -1.77
CA PRO A 322 17.79 43.47 -0.80
C PRO A 322 17.14 42.88 0.46
N GLN A 323 15.95 43.36 0.81
CA GLN A 323 15.14 42.84 1.91
C GLN A 323 14.52 41.46 1.60
N ASN A 324 14.45 41.05 0.33
CA ASN A 324 13.88 39.77 -0.07
C ASN A 324 14.94 38.65 0.12
N LYS A 325 14.66 37.73 1.05
CA LYS A 325 15.58 36.64 1.40
C LYS A 325 15.93 35.73 0.21
N GLN A 326 14.96 35.40 -0.64
CA GLN A 326 15.20 34.54 -1.81
C GLN A 326 16.11 35.24 -2.83
N PHE A 327 15.91 36.54 -3.02
CA PHE A 327 16.74 37.38 -3.87
C PHE A 327 18.17 37.43 -3.35
N SER A 328 18.37 37.70 -2.06
CA SER A 328 19.70 37.74 -1.43
C SER A 328 20.42 36.38 -1.48
N GLN A 329 19.70 35.28 -1.26
CA GLN A 329 20.24 33.92 -1.41
C GLN A 329 20.65 33.63 -2.85
N THR A 330 19.82 34.00 -3.83
CA THR A 330 20.11 33.83 -5.26
C THR A 330 21.34 34.64 -5.68
N ALA A 331 21.47 35.88 -5.20
CA ALA A 331 22.62 36.74 -5.47
C ALA A 331 23.92 36.14 -4.91
N ALA A 332 23.88 35.62 -3.67
CA ALA A 332 25.03 34.99 -3.03
C ALA A 332 25.46 33.70 -3.75
N GLU A 333 24.50 32.84 -4.13
CA GLU A 333 24.79 31.63 -4.90
C GLU A 333 25.37 31.97 -6.27
N LEU A 334 24.80 32.94 -6.99
CA LEU A 334 25.31 33.40 -8.28
C LEU A 334 26.75 33.94 -8.16
N LYS A 335 27.01 34.78 -7.15
CA LYS A 335 28.36 35.29 -6.85
C LYS A 335 29.34 34.16 -6.61
N TYR A 336 28.98 33.19 -5.76
CA TYR A 336 29.82 32.03 -5.46
C TYR A 336 30.26 31.30 -6.73
N HIS A 337 29.33 31.02 -7.64
CA HIS A 337 29.65 30.32 -8.89
C HIS A 337 30.52 31.18 -9.80
N LEU A 338 30.17 32.46 -10.03
CA LEU A 338 30.95 33.35 -10.89
C LEU A 338 32.38 33.56 -10.39
N ASP A 339 32.57 33.75 -9.08
CA ASP A 339 33.89 33.85 -8.47
C ASP A 339 34.68 32.55 -8.66
N LYS A 340 34.05 31.39 -8.43
CA LYS A 340 34.71 30.08 -8.61
C LYS A 340 35.08 29.80 -10.07
N MET A 341 34.24 30.18 -11.02
CA MET A 341 34.53 30.04 -12.44
C MET A 341 35.69 30.93 -12.86
N THR A 342 35.68 32.19 -12.45
CA THR A 342 36.60 33.20 -13.01
C THR A 342 37.87 33.41 -12.19
N ASN A 343 37.91 32.91 -10.96
CA ASN A 343 38.87 33.33 -9.93
C ASN A 343 38.83 34.85 -9.67
N GLY A 344 37.68 35.48 -9.92
CA GLY A 344 37.43 36.90 -9.69
C GLY A 344 36.70 37.18 -8.38
N SER A 345 36.35 38.45 -8.17
CA SER A 345 35.57 38.90 -7.01
C SER A 345 34.41 39.79 -7.46
N PHE A 346 33.32 39.17 -7.91
CA PHE A 346 32.11 39.89 -8.33
C PHE A 346 31.50 40.63 -7.13
N SER A 347 31.08 41.87 -7.33
CA SER A 347 30.41 42.67 -6.30
C SER A 347 28.89 42.55 -6.42
N ILE A 348 28.20 42.49 -5.27
CA ILE A 348 26.75 42.65 -5.20
C ILE A 348 26.46 44.11 -4.86
N VAL A 349 25.65 44.77 -5.69
CA VAL A 349 25.24 46.17 -5.52
C VAL A 349 23.72 46.30 -5.56
N HIS A 350 23.19 47.44 -5.11
CA HIS A 350 21.73 47.66 -5.00
C HIS A 350 21.18 48.68 -6.01
N SER A 351 22.06 49.35 -6.76
CA SER A 351 21.69 50.23 -7.87
C SER A 351 22.15 49.64 -9.20
N ILE A 352 21.32 49.80 -10.24
CA ILE A 352 21.65 49.34 -11.59
C ILE A 352 22.68 50.31 -12.19
N PRO A 353 23.90 49.87 -12.55
CA PRO A 353 24.91 50.75 -13.15
C PRO A 353 24.68 50.97 -14.64
N ALA A 354 25.41 51.92 -15.24
CA ALA A 354 25.47 52.08 -16.69
C ALA A 354 26.24 50.94 -17.38
N GLY A 355 27.29 50.42 -16.72
CA GLY A 355 28.13 49.32 -17.22
C GLY A 355 27.46 47.93 -17.15
N PRO A 356 28.20 46.86 -17.52
CA PRO A 356 27.67 45.51 -17.55
C PRO A 356 27.12 45.03 -16.19
N ALA A 357 25.99 44.32 -16.18
CA ALA A 357 25.43 43.79 -14.94
C ALA A 357 24.52 42.56 -15.14
N ILE A 358 24.41 41.75 -14.08
CA ILE A 358 23.37 40.73 -13.93
C ILE A 358 22.38 41.25 -12.89
N VAL A 359 21.15 41.52 -13.30
CA VAL A 359 20.11 42.16 -12.49
C VAL A 359 19.12 41.11 -12.02
N ILE A 360 19.11 40.85 -10.71
CA ILE A 360 18.02 40.12 -10.03
C ILE A 360 16.91 41.13 -9.77
N ALA A 361 15.92 41.10 -10.65
CA ALA A 361 14.91 42.14 -10.81
C ALA A 361 13.60 41.78 -10.12
N ASP A 362 13.15 42.69 -9.27
CA ASP A 362 11.77 42.77 -8.82
C ASP A 362 10.86 43.27 -9.98
N PRO A 363 9.52 43.19 -9.85
CA PRO A 363 8.59 43.59 -10.89
C PRO A 363 8.82 45.02 -11.42
N ALA A 364 9.14 45.98 -10.55
CA ALA A 364 9.39 47.35 -10.92
C ALA A 364 10.68 47.52 -11.74
N ALA A 365 11.76 46.83 -11.37
CA ALA A 365 12.99 46.84 -12.15
C ALA A 365 12.85 46.12 -13.49
N ALA A 366 12.15 44.99 -13.54
CA ALA A 366 11.90 44.25 -14.78
C ALA A 366 11.15 45.11 -15.82
N ASN A 367 10.14 45.87 -15.37
CA ASN A 367 9.36 46.79 -16.22
C ASN A 367 10.17 47.90 -16.90
N ARG A 368 11.39 48.20 -16.43
CA ARG A 368 12.28 49.16 -17.08
C ARG A 368 12.88 48.63 -18.38
N TYR A 369 12.86 47.31 -18.59
CA TYR A 369 13.52 46.65 -19.71
C TYR A 369 12.54 45.98 -20.66
N PHE A 370 11.44 45.45 -20.13
CA PHE A 370 10.39 44.82 -20.93
C PHE A 370 9.07 44.87 -20.16
N ARG A 371 7.94 44.77 -20.87
CA ARG A 371 6.60 44.80 -20.26
C ARG A 371 6.40 43.57 -19.35
N TYR A 372 6.53 43.78 -18.05
CA TYR A 372 6.34 42.78 -16.99
C TYR A 372 5.09 43.10 -16.18
N GLU A 373 3.95 42.55 -16.60
CA GLU A 373 2.70 42.71 -15.86
C GLU A 373 2.58 41.57 -14.83
N GLU A 374 2.91 41.87 -13.58
CA GLU A 374 3.00 40.89 -12.47
C GLU A 374 1.71 40.05 -12.30
N GLY A 375 0.54 40.68 -12.46
CA GLY A 375 -0.76 39.99 -12.39
C GLY A 375 -1.16 39.22 -13.65
N LYS A 376 -0.41 39.34 -14.75
CA LYS A 376 -0.68 38.61 -16.01
C LYS A 376 0.33 37.50 -16.29
N GLN A 377 1.44 37.43 -15.56
CA GLN A 377 2.36 36.30 -15.70
C GLN A 377 1.72 35.03 -15.16
N LYS A 378 1.96 33.90 -15.84
CA LYS A 378 1.63 32.59 -15.27
C LYS A 378 2.48 32.38 -14.01
N GLN A 379 1.92 31.67 -13.04
CA GLN A 379 2.63 31.31 -11.82
C GLN A 379 3.93 30.58 -12.15
N ASN A 380 4.97 30.81 -11.35
CA ASN A 380 6.30 30.23 -11.52
C ASN A 380 6.98 30.56 -12.86
N THR A 381 6.59 31.63 -13.57
CA THR A 381 7.30 32.09 -14.78
C THR A 381 8.76 32.38 -14.46
N VAL A 382 9.66 31.77 -15.23
CA VAL A 382 11.11 31.99 -15.21
C VAL A 382 11.46 32.95 -16.34
N ILE A 383 12.14 34.05 -16.01
CA ILE A 383 12.57 35.04 -16.99
C ILE A 383 14.08 35.25 -16.87
N ALA A 384 14.78 35.03 -17.98
CA ALA A 384 16.20 35.35 -18.13
C ALA A 384 16.41 35.96 -19.52
N LYS A 385 16.71 37.26 -19.57
CA LYS A 385 16.84 38.00 -20.84
C LYS A 385 18.13 38.80 -20.90
N THR A 386 18.76 38.84 -22.07
CA THR A 386 19.92 39.68 -22.34
C THR A 386 19.46 40.92 -23.10
N ILE A 387 19.65 42.11 -22.50
CA ILE A 387 19.21 43.40 -23.05
C ILE A 387 20.38 44.38 -22.94
N GLY A 388 20.99 44.69 -24.09
CA GLY A 388 22.22 45.46 -24.13
C GLY A 388 23.32 44.80 -23.30
N ASN A 389 23.91 45.54 -22.35
CA ASN A 389 24.93 45.05 -21.44
C ASN A 389 24.35 44.48 -20.12
N LYS A 390 23.10 44.02 -20.12
CA LYS A 390 22.42 43.51 -18.93
C LYS A 390 21.85 42.12 -19.15
N ILE A 391 22.01 41.25 -18.15
CA ILE A 391 21.18 40.06 -18.00
C ILE A 391 20.11 40.37 -16.95
N ILE A 392 18.83 40.25 -17.30
CA ILE A 392 17.71 40.47 -16.39
C ILE A 392 17.14 39.12 -15.99
N LEU A 393 17.18 38.83 -14.68
CA LEU A 393 16.60 37.65 -14.04
C LEU A 393 15.36 38.08 -13.26
N ALA A 394 14.18 37.60 -13.65
CA ALA A 394 12.90 38.02 -13.06
C ALA A 394 11.92 36.84 -12.91
N GLY A 395 10.81 37.08 -12.20
CA GLY A 395 9.84 36.03 -11.85
C GLY A 395 10.43 35.07 -10.82
N ARG A 396 10.60 33.80 -11.19
CA ARG A 396 11.35 32.79 -10.41
C ARG A 396 12.86 32.99 -10.57
N VAL A 397 13.38 33.98 -9.85
CA VAL A 397 14.77 34.45 -9.96
C VAL A 397 15.81 33.36 -9.66
N ASP A 398 15.48 32.44 -8.76
CA ASP A 398 16.30 31.29 -8.38
C ASP A 398 16.51 30.33 -9.56
N PHE A 399 15.45 30.05 -10.33
CA PHE A 399 15.54 29.24 -11.54
C PHE A 399 16.11 29.99 -12.73
N ALA A 400 15.87 31.30 -12.83
CA ALA A 400 16.49 32.14 -13.84
C ALA A 400 18.02 32.18 -13.65
N ALA A 401 18.49 32.28 -12.40
CA ALA A 401 19.90 32.19 -12.06
C ALA A 401 20.48 30.81 -12.37
N THR A 402 19.78 29.72 -12.05
CA THR A 402 20.24 28.38 -12.45
C THR A 402 20.33 28.24 -13.96
N TYR A 403 19.34 28.73 -14.71
CA TYR A 403 19.37 28.70 -16.18
C TYR A 403 20.58 29.47 -16.73
N LEU A 404 20.85 30.67 -16.20
CA LEU A 404 22.08 31.42 -16.54
C LEU A 404 23.34 30.60 -16.23
N LEU A 405 23.46 30.03 -15.03
CA LEU A 405 24.60 29.22 -14.63
C LEU A 405 24.78 28.00 -15.54
N GLU A 406 23.69 27.34 -15.95
CA GLU A 406 23.75 26.25 -16.93
C GLU A 406 24.21 26.74 -18.31
N LYS A 407 23.77 27.91 -18.79
CA LYS A 407 24.27 28.51 -20.04
C LYS A 407 25.73 28.93 -19.95
N LEU A 408 26.24 29.20 -18.76
CA LEU A 408 27.65 29.44 -18.48
C LEU A 408 28.44 28.13 -18.27
N GLY A 409 27.81 26.95 -18.32
CA GLY A 409 28.48 25.64 -18.25
C GLY A 409 28.52 24.99 -16.87
N CYS A 410 27.89 25.57 -15.84
CA CYS A 410 27.75 24.89 -14.54
C CYS A 410 26.75 23.74 -14.64
N ARG A 411 27.02 22.62 -13.94
CA ARG A 411 26.10 21.47 -13.87
C ARG A 411 26.04 20.89 -12.46
N TYR A 412 24.98 20.15 -12.18
CA TYR A 412 24.83 19.39 -10.94
C TYR A 412 24.32 17.98 -11.27
N LEU A 413 25.22 17.01 -11.43
CA LEU A 413 24.90 15.68 -11.96
C LEU A 413 24.22 14.77 -10.94
N TRP A 414 24.60 14.89 -9.68
CA TRP A 414 24.04 14.21 -8.50
C TRP A 414 24.40 15.02 -7.24
N PRO A 415 23.75 14.79 -6.08
CA PRO A 415 24.03 15.52 -4.84
C PRO A 415 25.50 15.47 -4.42
N GLY A 416 25.96 16.55 -3.80
CA GLY A 416 27.31 16.65 -3.25
C GLY A 416 28.33 17.34 -4.15
N LYS A 417 29.46 17.70 -3.56
CA LYS A 417 30.57 18.39 -4.23
C LYS A 417 31.05 17.65 -5.47
N LEU A 418 31.12 16.32 -5.44
CA LEU A 418 31.58 15.51 -6.57
C LEU A 418 30.68 15.65 -7.81
N GLY A 419 29.36 15.74 -7.60
CA GLY A 419 28.39 15.91 -8.67
C GLY A 419 28.24 17.36 -9.15
N LYS A 420 28.75 18.35 -8.40
CA LYS A 420 28.74 19.76 -8.80
C LYS A 420 29.92 20.07 -9.74
N ILE A 421 29.62 20.72 -10.87
CA ILE A 421 30.61 21.10 -11.88
C ILE A 421 30.56 22.62 -12.04
N ILE A 422 31.71 23.25 -11.83
CA ILE A 422 31.93 24.68 -12.00
C ILE A 422 33.18 24.84 -12.88
N PRO A 423 33.02 25.12 -14.19
CA PRO A 423 34.16 25.15 -15.10
C PRO A 423 35.04 26.39 -14.86
N PRO A 424 36.38 26.25 -14.83
CA PRO A 424 37.28 27.38 -14.72
C PRO A 424 37.34 28.15 -16.05
N MET A 425 36.87 29.40 -16.04
CA MET A 425 36.83 30.32 -17.17
C MET A 425 37.16 31.75 -16.72
N PRO A 426 38.46 32.14 -16.63
CA PRO A 426 38.86 33.49 -16.24
C PRO A 426 38.29 34.59 -17.13
N THR A 427 38.18 34.30 -18.43
CA THR A 427 37.46 35.13 -19.39
C THR A 427 36.10 34.49 -19.64
N LEU A 428 35.05 35.19 -19.24
CA LEU A 428 33.68 34.71 -19.23
C LEU A 428 32.78 35.75 -19.91
N TYR A 429 31.94 35.30 -20.83
CA TYR A 429 30.98 36.15 -21.51
C TYR A 429 29.55 35.85 -21.04
N ALA A 430 28.74 36.89 -20.97
CA ALA A 430 27.30 36.79 -20.81
C ALA A 430 26.72 36.09 -22.05
N PRO A 431 25.86 35.08 -21.90
CA PRO A 431 25.13 34.51 -23.01
C PRO A 431 24.05 35.46 -23.52
N GLU A 432 23.70 35.37 -24.81
CA GLU A 432 22.41 35.86 -25.31
C GLU A 432 21.28 34.98 -24.77
N LEU A 433 20.33 35.58 -24.05
CA LEU A 433 19.19 34.89 -23.44
C LEU A 433 17.88 35.57 -23.85
N ASP A 434 16.87 34.77 -24.17
CA ASP A 434 15.47 35.23 -24.30
C ASP A 434 14.52 34.15 -23.75
N LEU A 435 14.68 33.83 -22.46
CA LEU A 435 13.78 32.93 -21.76
C LEU A 435 12.68 33.75 -21.08
N GLN A 436 11.43 33.45 -21.40
CA GLN A 436 10.25 33.87 -20.65
C GLN A 436 9.21 32.75 -20.73
N GLN A 437 9.28 31.82 -19.79
CA GLN A 437 8.45 30.61 -19.82
C GLN A 437 7.99 30.22 -18.43
N ALA A 438 6.74 29.77 -18.31
CA ALA A 438 6.27 29.06 -17.13
C ALA A 438 6.45 27.55 -17.32
N PRO A 439 6.84 26.80 -16.27
CA PRO A 439 6.78 25.35 -16.26
C PRO A 439 5.45 24.82 -16.76
N VAL A 440 5.51 23.88 -17.71
CA VAL A 440 4.34 23.12 -18.17
C VAL A 440 3.71 22.39 -16.99
N LEU A 441 4.57 21.81 -16.14
CA LEU A 441 4.17 21.12 -14.93
C LEU A 441 4.10 22.11 -13.77
N MET A 442 2.92 22.25 -13.17
CA MET A 442 2.72 23.00 -11.93
C MET A 442 3.48 22.37 -10.76
N MET A 443 3.73 21.06 -10.84
CA MET A 443 4.52 20.33 -9.86
C MET A 443 5.52 19.39 -10.51
N ARG A 444 6.75 19.39 -9.97
CA ARG A 444 7.87 18.56 -10.41
C ARG A 444 8.53 17.97 -9.19
N TRP A 445 8.11 16.79 -8.76
CA TRP A 445 8.66 16.19 -7.55
C TRP A 445 9.32 14.85 -7.84
N ILE A 446 10.53 14.68 -7.32
CA ILE A 446 11.17 13.40 -7.13
C ILE A 446 11.31 13.23 -5.62
N ARG A 447 10.59 12.28 -5.03
CA ARG A 447 10.57 12.08 -3.58
C ARG A 447 11.95 11.66 -3.09
N HIS A 448 12.64 12.56 -2.40
CA HIS A 448 13.98 12.35 -1.86
C HIS A 448 14.02 12.48 -0.33
N GLY A 449 14.98 11.79 0.31
CA GLY A 449 15.21 11.83 1.76
C GLY A 449 14.05 11.25 2.61
N ALA A 450 14.27 10.69 3.80
CA ALA A 450 15.49 10.35 4.53
C ALA A 450 15.25 8.99 5.21
N ALA A 451 16.25 8.46 5.91
CA ALA A 451 16.26 7.20 6.66
C ALA A 451 15.02 6.90 7.56
N SER A 452 14.11 7.85 7.74
CA SER A 452 13.00 7.88 8.68
C SER A 452 11.59 7.65 8.13
N ARG A 453 11.34 7.46 6.81
CA ARG A 453 10.00 7.03 6.37
C ARG A 453 9.74 5.61 6.88
N GLN A 454 9.11 5.50 8.05
CA GLN A 454 8.78 4.25 8.75
C GLN A 454 10.01 3.40 9.14
N GLY A 455 11.16 4.02 9.46
CA GLY A 455 12.39 3.31 9.88
C GLY A 455 12.94 2.34 8.83
N ARG A 456 12.71 2.57 7.53
CA ARG A 456 13.19 1.69 6.46
C ARG A 456 14.72 1.74 6.32
N GLY A 457 15.30 2.95 6.29
CA GLY A 457 16.74 3.12 6.21
C GLY A 457 17.46 2.49 7.40
N GLU A 458 16.95 2.73 8.61
CA GLU A 458 17.45 2.10 9.85
C GLU A 458 17.41 0.58 9.78
N ARG A 459 16.30 -0.01 9.31
CA ARG A 459 16.17 -1.47 9.12
C ARG A 459 17.13 -2.01 8.06
N GLY A 460 17.35 -1.26 6.98
CA GLY A 460 18.33 -1.62 5.95
C GLY A 460 19.76 -1.63 6.50
N LEU A 461 20.14 -0.59 7.24
CA LEU A 461 21.45 -0.48 7.90
C LEU A 461 21.65 -1.59 8.93
N ALA A 462 20.61 -1.87 9.74
CA ALA A 462 20.62 -2.97 10.70
C ALA A 462 20.86 -4.32 10.01
N TYR A 463 20.17 -4.57 8.88
CA TYR A 463 20.31 -5.79 8.10
C TYR A 463 21.73 -5.99 7.53
N CYS A 464 22.40 -4.88 7.20
CA CYS A 464 23.80 -4.86 6.76
C CYS A 464 24.81 -4.98 7.92
N GLY A 465 24.37 -5.08 9.17
CA GLY A 465 25.24 -5.22 10.34
C GLY A 465 25.88 -3.91 10.80
N ILE A 466 25.27 -2.76 10.49
CA ILE A 466 25.70 -1.46 11.03
C ILE A 466 25.01 -1.26 12.39
N PRO A 467 25.79 -1.17 13.49
CA PRO A 467 25.23 -1.03 14.83
C PRO A 467 24.55 0.33 15.00
N GLU A 468 23.58 0.39 15.92
CA GLU A 468 22.74 1.57 16.13
C GLU A 468 23.56 2.83 16.49
N ASN A 469 24.59 2.67 17.32
CA ASN A 469 25.52 3.74 17.71
C ASN A 469 26.33 4.34 16.53
N LYS A 470 26.37 3.69 15.36
CA LYS A 470 27.02 4.18 14.15
C LYS A 470 26.04 4.79 13.13
N ARG A 471 24.73 4.68 13.35
CA ARG A 471 23.72 5.20 12.41
C ARG A 471 23.70 6.72 12.37
N ASP A 472 23.82 7.39 13.52
CA ASP A 472 23.85 8.86 13.58
C ASP A 472 25.08 9.44 12.90
N GLU A 473 26.23 8.78 13.04
CA GLU A 473 27.45 9.13 12.32
C GLU A 473 27.25 9.04 10.82
N LEU A 474 26.66 7.95 10.33
CA LEU A 474 26.36 7.77 8.92
C LEU A 474 25.36 8.80 8.39
N VAL A 475 24.30 9.12 9.13
CA VAL A 475 23.34 10.17 8.73
C VAL A 475 24.05 11.52 8.61
N ARG A 476 24.97 11.85 9.52
CA ARG A 476 25.77 13.07 9.42
C ARG A 476 26.67 13.07 8.20
N LEU A 477 27.38 11.97 7.94
CA LEU A 477 28.24 11.81 6.76
C LEU A 477 27.43 11.96 5.46
N ILE A 478 26.24 11.36 5.39
CA ILE A 478 25.37 11.49 4.23
C ILE A 478 24.96 12.95 4.01
N ASN A 479 24.50 13.64 5.06
CA ASN A 479 24.10 15.04 4.94
C ASN A 479 25.28 15.94 4.51
N GLN A 480 26.50 15.63 4.97
CA GLN A 480 27.71 16.31 4.53
C GLN A 480 28.03 16.01 3.07
N ASP A 481 28.00 14.74 2.66
CA ASP A 481 28.34 14.30 1.31
C ASP A 481 27.31 14.76 0.26
N TYR A 482 26.05 14.97 0.66
CA TYR A 482 24.99 15.51 -0.21
C TYR A 482 25.04 17.03 -0.37
N SER A 483 25.80 17.71 0.48
CA SER A 483 26.00 19.17 0.41
C SER A 483 27.17 19.50 -0.53
N ASP A 484 27.03 20.54 -1.37
CA ASP A 484 28.13 21.04 -2.21
C ASP A 484 28.86 22.21 -1.52
N ALA A 485 28.12 23.26 -1.14
CA ALA A 485 28.65 24.42 -0.43
C ALA A 485 27.60 25.03 0.50
N SER A 486 28.06 25.58 1.63
CA SER A 486 27.16 26.21 2.60
C SER A 486 26.38 27.36 1.97
N GLY A 487 25.06 27.36 2.15
CA GLY A 487 24.16 28.40 1.63
C GLY A 487 23.72 28.22 0.18
N ASN A 488 24.33 27.31 -0.58
CA ASN A 488 23.86 26.95 -1.93
C ASN A 488 22.64 26.04 -1.86
N ARG A 489 21.87 26.02 -2.96
CA ARG A 489 20.74 25.11 -3.13
C ARG A 489 21.24 23.70 -3.42
N ASP A 490 20.53 22.70 -2.89
CA ASP A 490 20.84 21.29 -3.13
C ASP A 490 20.53 20.86 -4.59
N PHE A 491 20.85 19.61 -4.92
CA PHE A 491 20.59 19.03 -6.24
C PHE A 491 19.12 19.17 -6.67
N TYR A 492 18.17 18.96 -5.75
CA TYR A 492 16.74 18.96 -6.08
C TYR A 492 16.25 20.37 -6.37
N ALA A 493 16.62 21.34 -5.53
CA ALA A 493 16.32 22.75 -5.74
C ALA A 493 17.03 23.33 -6.97
N TRP A 494 18.25 22.90 -7.28
CA TRP A 494 18.95 23.25 -8.53
C TRP A 494 18.14 22.86 -9.75
N HIS A 495 17.65 21.61 -9.80
CA HIS A 495 16.86 21.08 -10.93
C HIS A 495 15.39 21.50 -10.92
N ALA A 496 15.02 22.51 -10.13
CA ALA A 496 13.64 22.99 -10.02
C ALA A 496 12.63 21.91 -9.61
N LEU A 497 13.09 20.92 -8.82
CA LEU A 497 12.27 19.85 -8.28
C LEU A 497 11.60 20.34 -7.00
N GLU A 498 10.43 20.96 -7.17
CA GLU A 498 9.68 21.56 -6.07
C GLU A 498 8.38 20.83 -5.80
N TYR A 499 8.13 20.64 -4.50
CA TYR A 499 6.85 20.20 -3.97
C TYR A 499 6.03 21.43 -3.58
N ASP A 500 5.32 22.01 -4.55
CA ASP A 500 4.41 23.12 -4.23
C ASP A 500 3.12 22.58 -3.58
N LYS A 501 3.07 22.56 -2.24
CA LYS A 501 1.84 22.30 -1.44
C LYS A 501 0.83 23.44 -1.52
N GLY A 502 1.19 24.57 -2.11
CA GLY A 502 0.49 25.84 -1.89
C GLY A 502 -0.94 25.85 -2.41
N GLU A 503 -1.21 25.18 -3.54
CA GLU A 503 -2.50 25.31 -4.24
C GLU A 503 -3.16 24.00 -4.66
N TYR A 504 -2.44 22.87 -4.62
CA TYR A 504 -3.00 21.57 -4.97
C TYR A 504 -2.67 20.54 -3.90
N SER A 505 -3.66 19.70 -3.56
CA SER A 505 -3.50 18.56 -2.67
C SER A 505 -3.92 17.27 -3.36
N TRP A 506 -3.11 16.21 -3.24
CA TRP A 506 -3.43 14.85 -3.70
C TRP A 506 -2.95 13.82 -2.67
N GLY A 507 -3.31 12.55 -2.90
CA GLY A 507 -2.99 11.44 -2.01
C GLY A 507 -4.19 10.95 -1.20
N HIS A 508 -4.01 9.81 -0.52
CA HIS A 508 -5.07 9.12 0.22
C HIS A 508 -5.77 10.05 1.24
N ALA A 509 -7.07 10.27 1.07
CA ALA A 509 -7.80 11.36 1.73
C ALA A 509 -8.57 10.92 2.99
N PHE A 510 -9.01 9.66 3.05
CA PHE A 510 -10.09 9.22 3.94
C PHE A 510 -9.63 8.55 5.23
N GLY A 511 -8.40 8.83 5.68
CA GLY A 511 -7.88 8.29 6.93
C GLY A 511 -8.71 8.67 8.16
N TYR A 512 -9.45 9.78 8.11
CA TYR A 512 -10.24 10.27 9.24
C TYR A 512 -11.63 9.60 9.38
N ILE A 513 -12.12 8.93 8.33
CA ILE A 513 -13.53 8.46 8.26
C ILE A 513 -13.83 7.43 9.33
N ARG A 514 -12.91 6.49 9.59
CA ARG A 514 -13.08 5.48 10.65
C ARG A 514 -13.28 6.13 12.02
N LYS A 515 -12.40 7.06 12.39
CA LYS A 515 -12.48 7.75 13.69
C LYS A 515 -13.74 8.62 13.82
N LYS A 516 -14.12 9.30 12.73
CA LYS A 516 -15.25 10.25 12.73
C LYS A 516 -16.62 9.57 12.66
N TYR A 517 -16.74 8.51 11.85
CA TYR A 517 -18.04 7.91 11.50
C TYR A 517 -18.13 6.40 11.80
N GLY A 518 -17.05 5.77 12.29
CA GLY A 518 -16.98 4.33 12.56
C GLY A 518 -18.10 3.78 13.45
N LYS A 519 -18.52 4.58 14.44
CA LYS A 519 -19.56 4.19 15.42
C LYS A 519 -20.97 4.51 14.94
N THR A 520 -21.16 5.59 14.19
CA THR A 520 -22.49 6.11 13.83
C THR A 520 -22.92 5.75 12.42
N HIS A 521 -21.98 5.43 11.52
CA HIS A 521 -22.23 5.09 10.13
C HIS A 521 -21.45 3.85 9.68
N PRO A 522 -21.71 2.66 10.26
CA PRO A 522 -21.09 1.41 9.82
C PRO A 522 -21.33 1.12 8.33
N GLU A 523 -22.41 1.63 7.74
CA GLU A 523 -22.77 1.52 6.32
C GLU A 523 -21.79 2.25 5.37
N PHE A 524 -20.93 3.14 5.88
CA PHE A 524 -19.88 3.78 5.08
C PHE A 524 -18.74 2.83 4.75
N PHE A 525 -18.58 1.74 5.51
CA PHE A 525 -17.46 0.82 5.36
C PHE A 525 -17.81 -0.36 4.47
N ALA A 526 -16.76 -0.94 3.87
CA ALA A 526 -16.88 -2.01 2.91
C ALA A 526 -17.45 -3.29 3.54
N LEU A 527 -18.46 -3.88 2.89
CA LEU A 527 -18.98 -5.21 3.25
C LEU A 527 -17.95 -6.30 2.93
N GLN A 528 -17.54 -7.03 3.97
CA GLN A 528 -16.53 -8.09 3.94
C GLN A 528 -17.16 -9.48 3.73
N PRO A 529 -16.37 -10.52 3.36
CA PRO A 529 -16.88 -11.88 3.16
C PRO A 529 -17.61 -12.48 4.36
N SER A 530 -17.24 -12.07 5.56
CA SER A 530 -17.91 -12.41 6.82
C SER A 530 -19.32 -11.85 6.96
N GLY A 531 -19.77 -10.98 6.04
CA GLY A 531 -20.99 -10.20 6.16
C GLY A 531 -20.86 -8.96 7.06
N SER A 532 -19.68 -8.72 7.66
CA SER A 532 -19.46 -7.53 8.50
C SER A 532 -19.06 -6.30 7.66
N ARG A 533 -19.28 -5.11 8.23
CA ARG A 533 -18.74 -3.83 7.74
C ARG A 533 -17.66 -3.30 8.67
N ASP A 534 -16.77 -4.19 9.07
CA ASP A 534 -15.66 -3.85 9.95
C ASP A 534 -14.62 -2.98 9.20
N PRO A 535 -14.32 -1.76 9.70
CA PRO A 535 -13.34 -0.87 9.09
C PRO A 535 -11.88 -1.30 9.29
N GLY A 536 -11.61 -2.34 10.10
CA GLY A 536 -10.28 -2.74 10.57
C GLY A 536 -9.73 -1.75 11.60
N ASP A 537 -8.47 -1.92 12.03
CA ASP A 537 -7.87 -1.07 13.08
C ASP A 537 -6.95 0.04 12.58
N ASN A 538 -6.65 0.04 11.28
CA ASN A 538 -5.79 1.05 10.68
C ASN A 538 -6.60 2.07 9.88
N ASP A 539 -6.79 3.23 10.49
CA ASP A 539 -7.47 4.42 9.94
C ASP A 539 -7.09 4.72 8.47
N SER A 540 -5.79 4.65 8.13
CA SER A 540 -5.28 4.97 6.78
C SER A 540 -5.51 3.87 5.74
N ARG A 541 -6.04 2.72 6.17
CA ARG A 541 -6.15 1.46 5.40
C ARG A 541 -7.59 0.94 5.32
N THR A 542 -8.52 1.63 5.97
CA THR A 542 -9.95 1.29 5.96
C THR A 542 -10.54 1.37 4.55
N ARG A 543 -11.41 0.42 4.21
CA ARG A 543 -12.12 0.36 2.93
C ARG A 543 -13.56 0.85 3.05
N LEU A 544 -14.02 1.54 2.01
CA LEU A 544 -15.31 2.24 1.99
C LEU A 544 -16.31 1.59 1.03
N CYS A 545 -17.58 1.83 1.29
CA CYS A 545 -18.70 1.44 0.44
C CYS A 545 -18.98 2.54 -0.60
N LEU A 546 -18.43 2.41 -1.80
CA LEU A 546 -18.51 3.46 -2.84
C LEU A 546 -19.89 3.62 -3.48
N SER A 547 -20.80 2.66 -3.27
CA SER A 547 -22.20 2.82 -3.67
C SER A 547 -22.99 3.73 -2.73
N ASN A 548 -22.52 3.96 -1.50
CA ASN A 548 -23.23 4.73 -0.48
C ASN A 548 -23.28 6.23 -0.86
N ARG A 549 -24.49 6.75 -1.09
CA ARG A 549 -24.70 8.15 -1.50
C ARG A 549 -24.43 9.14 -0.37
N LEU A 550 -24.82 8.81 0.86
CA LEU A 550 -24.61 9.65 2.03
C LEU A 550 -23.12 9.86 2.32
N LEU A 551 -22.29 8.82 2.12
CA LEU A 551 -20.84 8.95 2.21
C LEU A 551 -20.30 9.99 1.21
N ALA A 552 -20.75 9.96 -0.05
CA ALA A 552 -20.33 10.92 -1.07
C ALA A 552 -20.77 12.35 -0.73
N GLU A 553 -21.97 12.51 -0.17
CA GLU A 553 -22.48 13.80 0.30
C GLU A 553 -21.63 14.39 1.42
N TYR A 554 -21.26 13.57 2.40
CA TYR A 554 -20.44 13.98 3.54
C TYR A 554 -19.02 14.39 3.10
N ILE A 555 -18.44 13.64 2.15
CA ILE A 555 -17.13 13.98 1.58
C ILE A 555 -17.20 15.27 0.75
N ALA A 556 -18.27 15.48 -0.03
CA ALA A 556 -18.45 16.72 -0.78
C ALA A 556 -18.55 17.93 0.16
N GLU A 557 -19.25 17.80 1.29
CA GLU A 557 -19.32 18.84 2.32
C GLU A 557 -17.97 19.09 3.01
N ASP A 558 -17.19 18.03 3.28
CA ASP A 558 -15.82 18.17 3.76
C ASP A 558 -14.94 18.95 2.74
N CYS A 559 -15.10 18.68 1.43
CA CYS A 559 -14.41 19.40 0.36
C CYS A 559 -14.82 20.89 0.31
N ILE A 560 -16.12 21.17 0.39
CA ILE A 560 -16.65 22.55 0.40
C ILE A 560 -16.10 23.31 1.61
N ARG A 561 -16.16 22.73 2.81
CA ARG A 561 -15.58 23.33 4.03
C ARG A 561 -14.09 23.59 3.89
N TYR A 562 -13.36 22.69 3.23
CA TYR A 562 -11.93 22.88 2.98
C TYR A 562 -11.69 24.10 2.08
N PHE A 563 -12.41 24.23 0.96
CA PHE A 563 -12.25 25.37 0.06
C PHE A 563 -12.72 26.69 0.68
N ASP A 564 -13.77 26.67 1.50
CA ASP A 564 -14.21 27.84 2.30
C ASP A 564 -13.08 28.33 3.22
N ALA A 565 -12.43 27.42 3.93
CA ALA A 565 -11.31 27.75 4.81
C ALA A 565 -10.01 28.08 4.07
N ASN A 566 -9.89 27.71 2.80
CA ASN A 566 -8.66 27.83 2.02
C ASN A 566 -8.92 28.40 0.61
N PRO A 567 -9.32 29.68 0.50
CA PRO A 567 -9.77 30.26 -0.77
C PRO A 567 -8.69 30.28 -1.87
N LYS A 568 -7.40 30.23 -1.51
CA LYS A 568 -6.27 30.16 -2.45
C LYS A 568 -6.04 28.76 -3.04
N GLN A 569 -6.59 27.71 -2.44
CA GLN A 569 -6.41 26.34 -2.91
C GLN A 569 -7.20 26.12 -4.19
N LYS A 570 -6.54 25.61 -5.23
CA LYS A 570 -7.12 25.31 -6.54
C LYS A 570 -7.53 23.84 -6.68
N GLY A 571 -6.93 22.94 -5.91
CA GLY A 571 -7.31 21.52 -5.93
C GLY A 571 -7.22 20.81 -4.59
N TYR A 572 -8.11 19.84 -4.37
CA TYR A 572 -8.18 19.05 -3.14
C TYR A 572 -8.22 17.54 -3.41
N ARG A 573 -7.83 16.74 -2.42
CA ARG A 573 -7.67 15.29 -2.56
C ARG A 573 -8.91 14.53 -2.16
N ILE A 574 -9.34 13.59 -3.01
CA ILE A 574 -10.41 12.61 -2.70
C ILE A 574 -10.00 11.19 -3.06
N CYS A 575 -8.68 10.92 -3.10
CA CYS A 575 -8.17 9.59 -3.41
C CYS A 575 -8.57 8.60 -2.30
N LEU A 576 -9.09 7.43 -2.69
CA LEU A 576 -9.41 6.32 -1.78
C LEU A 576 -8.22 5.96 -0.89
N ASN A 577 -8.47 5.40 0.29
CA ASN A 577 -7.42 4.91 1.19
C ASN A 577 -6.55 3.82 0.55
N ASP A 578 -5.32 3.69 1.06
CA ASP A 578 -4.33 2.73 0.56
C ASP A 578 -4.71 1.27 0.92
N GLY A 579 -4.00 0.28 0.36
CA GLY A 579 -4.20 -1.15 0.61
C GLY A 579 -4.26 -1.50 2.09
N GLY A 580 -5.15 -2.39 2.54
CA GLY A 580 -5.36 -2.66 3.97
C GLY A 580 -5.76 -4.10 4.27
N GLU A 581 -5.96 -4.40 5.55
CA GLU A 581 -6.42 -5.70 6.04
C GLU A 581 -7.84 -6.06 5.58
N ARG A 582 -8.65 -5.05 5.25
CA ARG A 582 -10.02 -5.21 4.77
C ARG A 582 -10.07 -5.03 3.25
N TYR A 583 -10.98 -5.75 2.61
CA TYR A 583 -11.11 -5.82 1.16
C TYR A 583 -12.12 -4.80 0.61
N PHE A 584 -12.13 -4.62 -0.71
CA PHE A 584 -13.10 -3.76 -1.37
C PHE A 584 -14.52 -4.26 -1.15
N CYS A 585 -15.47 -3.32 -1.04
CA CYS A 585 -16.86 -3.63 -0.73
C CYS A 585 -17.48 -4.52 -1.81
N MET A 586 -18.15 -5.59 -1.39
CA MET A 586 -18.81 -6.54 -2.31
C MET A 586 -20.32 -6.66 -2.07
N CYS A 587 -20.92 -5.65 -1.44
CA CYS A 587 -22.39 -5.54 -1.38
C CYS A 587 -22.99 -5.38 -2.78
N GLU A 588 -24.25 -5.81 -2.93
CA GLU A 588 -24.99 -5.79 -4.21
C GLU A 588 -24.90 -4.43 -4.92
N GLU A 589 -25.13 -3.33 -4.20
CA GLU A 589 -25.11 -1.97 -4.77
C GLU A 589 -23.73 -1.55 -5.32
N CYS A 590 -22.65 -2.02 -4.69
CA CYS A 590 -21.32 -1.80 -5.22
C CYS A 590 -21.10 -2.62 -6.50
N ARG A 591 -21.59 -3.87 -6.55
CA ARG A 591 -21.46 -4.77 -7.70
C ARG A 591 -22.27 -4.30 -8.91
N LYS A 592 -23.37 -3.57 -8.70
CA LYS A 592 -24.15 -2.89 -9.75
C LYS A 592 -23.36 -1.78 -10.47
N LEU A 593 -22.30 -1.26 -9.84
CA LEU A 593 -21.44 -0.23 -10.42
C LEU A 593 -20.28 -0.81 -11.25
N ASP A 594 -20.07 -2.12 -11.26
CA ASP A 594 -18.97 -2.75 -12.00
C ASP A 594 -19.50 -3.40 -13.29
N PRO A 595 -19.17 -2.84 -14.46
CA PRO A 595 -19.60 -3.41 -15.73
C PRO A 595 -19.03 -4.81 -15.94
N VAL A 596 -19.89 -5.76 -16.34
CA VAL A 596 -19.51 -7.15 -16.63
C VAL A 596 -18.42 -7.31 -17.69
N ASN A 597 -18.24 -6.30 -18.57
CA ASN A 597 -17.22 -6.30 -19.64
C ASN A 597 -15.97 -5.46 -19.32
N ALA A 598 -15.85 -4.92 -18.10
CA ALA A 598 -14.60 -4.25 -17.72
C ALA A 598 -13.46 -5.29 -17.63
N PRO A 599 -12.20 -4.92 -17.94
CA PRO A 599 -11.08 -5.83 -17.84
C PRO A 599 -11.00 -6.49 -16.47
N LEU A 600 -10.76 -7.80 -16.45
CA LEU A 600 -10.68 -8.58 -15.21
C LEU A 600 -9.39 -8.27 -14.46
N ASN A 601 -9.49 -8.24 -13.13
CA ASN A 601 -8.37 -8.27 -12.20
C ASN A 601 -8.47 -9.52 -11.33
N GLU A 602 -7.31 -10.00 -10.92
CA GLU A 602 -7.22 -11.01 -9.87
C GLU A 602 -7.33 -10.35 -8.49
N MET A 603 -8.50 -10.49 -7.85
CA MET A 603 -8.76 -9.96 -6.52
C MET A 603 -8.68 -11.07 -5.48
N PHE A 604 -8.10 -10.76 -4.32
CA PHE A 604 -8.03 -11.68 -3.19
C PHE A 604 -9.02 -11.27 -2.11
N PHE A 605 -9.67 -12.25 -1.48
CA PHE A 605 -10.50 -12.09 -0.30
C PHE A 605 -10.12 -13.15 0.72
N ASP A 606 -9.82 -12.75 1.94
CA ASP A 606 -9.76 -13.68 3.05
C ASP A 606 -11.17 -13.87 3.60
N THR A 607 -11.66 -15.09 3.48
CA THR A 607 -12.99 -15.50 3.98
C THR A 607 -12.96 -15.84 5.47
N GLY A 608 -11.79 -15.71 6.11
CA GLY A 608 -11.52 -16.27 7.42
C GLY A 608 -11.20 -17.76 7.38
N ILE A 609 -11.41 -18.47 6.25
CA ILE A 609 -11.21 -19.92 6.10
C ILE A 609 -10.01 -20.19 5.19
N SER A 610 -10.04 -19.58 4.02
CA SER A 610 -8.98 -19.59 3.03
C SER A 610 -8.92 -18.23 2.35
N ARG A 611 -7.75 -17.94 1.80
CA ARG A 611 -7.59 -16.85 0.86
C ARG A 611 -8.19 -17.30 -0.48
N MET A 612 -9.31 -16.70 -0.84
CA MET A 612 -9.96 -16.90 -2.12
C MET A 612 -9.43 -15.90 -3.14
N THR A 613 -9.14 -16.39 -4.33
CA THR A 613 -8.77 -15.58 -5.49
C THR A 613 -9.92 -15.57 -6.47
N VAL A 614 -10.31 -14.38 -6.96
CA VAL A 614 -11.46 -14.18 -7.83
C VAL A 614 -11.04 -13.31 -9.01
N GLN A 615 -11.33 -13.76 -10.22
CA GLN A 615 -11.28 -12.91 -11.40
C GLN A 615 -12.52 -12.01 -11.39
N TYR A 616 -12.32 -10.72 -11.17
CA TYR A 616 -13.40 -9.74 -10.98
C TYR A 616 -13.19 -8.52 -11.88
N PRO A 617 -14.24 -7.92 -12.47
CA PRO A 617 -14.08 -6.73 -13.30
C PRO A 617 -13.40 -5.59 -12.54
N SER A 618 -12.60 -4.79 -13.25
CA SER A 618 -11.92 -3.65 -12.63
C SER A 618 -12.90 -2.67 -11.99
N LEU A 619 -12.53 -2.17 -10.82
CA LEU A 619 -13.33 -1.27 -10.00
C LEU A 619 -13.26 0.20 -10.46
N THR A 620 -12.70 0.47 -11.66
CA THR A 620 -12.49 1.83 -12.17
C THR A 620 -13.79 2.60 -12.31
N ASP A 621 -14.79 2.01 -12.97
CA ASP A 621 -16.10 2.63 -13.18
C ASP A 621 -16.80 2.98 -11.87
N ARG A 622 -16.78 2.04 -10.90
CA ARG A 622 -17.30 2.27 -9.55
C ARG A 622 -16.60 3.41 -8.83
N MET A 623 -15.27 3.47 -8.91
CA MET A 623 -14.48 4.55 -8.29
C MET A 623 -14.84 5.90 -8.92
N LEU A 624 -14.87 5.99 -10.25
CA LEU A 624 -15.25 7.21 -10.96
C LEU A 624 -16.70 7.61 -10.69
N ALA A 625 -17.63 6.66 -10.62
CA ALA A 625 -19.03 6.96 -10.29
C ALA A 625 -19.16 7.60 -8.90
N PHE A 626 -18.43 7.10 -7.92
CA PHE A 626 -18.38 7.69 -6.59
C PHE A 626 -17.74 9.09 -6.62
N SER A 627 -16.59 9.25 -7.27
CA SER A 627 -15.91 10.53 -7.38
C SER A 627 -16.72 11.59 -8.15
N ASN A 628 -17.47 11.18 -9.18
CA ASN A 628 -18.37 12.07 -9.92
C ASN A 628 -19.47 12.62 -9.02
N ARG A 629 -20.09 11.80 -8.17
CA ARG A 629 -21.11 12.27 -7.20
C ARG A 629 -20.55 13.33 -6.25
N VAL A 630 -19.32 13.14 -5.77
CA VAL A 630 -18.63 14.15 -4.96
C VAL A 630 -18.40 15.42 -5.77
N ALA A 631 -17.85 15.28 -6.99
CA ALA A 631 -17.53 16.41 -7.85
C ALA A 631 -18.75 17.23 -8.28
N GLU A 632 -19.88 16.57 -8.59
CA GLU A 632 -21.15 17.21 -8.94
C GLU A 632 -21.60 18.17 -7.84
N LYS A 633 -21.58 17.73 -6.57
CA LYS A 633 -22.00 18.57 -5.43
C LYS A 633 -21.00 19.70 -5.14
N VAL A 634 -19.70 19.45 -5.28
CA VAL A 634 -18.67 20.50 -5.08
C VAL A 634 -18.70 21.55 -6.19
N ALA A 635 -18.93 21.14 -7.44
CA ALA A 635 -18.94 22.03 -8.61
C ALA A 635 -20.04 23.09 -8.57
N VAL A 636 -21.14 22.86 -7.84
CA VAL A 636 -22.20 23.85 -7.64
C VAL A 636 -21.65 25.13 -6.99
N LYS A 637 -20.75 25.00 -6.01
CA LYS A 637 -20.16 26.15 -5.30
C LYS A 637 -18.79 26.55 -5.85
N TYR A 638 -18.02 25.59 -6.34
CA TYR A 638 -16.63 25.78 -6.76
C TYR A 638 -16.35 25.19 -8.16
N PRO A 639 -16.94 25.75 -9.23
CA PRO A 639 -16.81 25.20 -10.58
C PRO A 639 -15.38 25.31 -11.16
N ASP A 640 -14.56 26.21 -10.63
CA ASP A 640 -13.18 26.47 -11.05
C ASP A 640 -12.13 25.64 -10.27
N ARG A 641 -12.55 24.91 -9.23
CA ARG A 641 -11.67 24.05 -8.42
C ARG A 641 -11.54 22.65 -9.01
N LYS A 642 -10.55 21.90 -8.54
CA LYS A 642 -10.25 20.53 -8.98
C LYS A 642 -10.22 19.53 -7.83
N LEU A 643 -10.52 18.27 -8.14
CA LEU A 643 -10.49 17.17 -7.17
C LEU A 643 -9.59 16.03 -7.68
N ALA A 644 -8.55 15.68 -6.93
CA ALA A 644 -7.61 14.63 -7.31
C ALA A 644 -8.14 13.24 -6.95
N VAL A 645 -8.09 12.31 -7.92
CA VAL A 645 -8.48 10.89 -7.79
C VAL A 645 -7.36 9.98 -8.27
N TYR A 646 -7.21 8.81 -7.67
CA TYR A 646 -6.23 7.80 -8.10
C TYR A 646 -6.86 6.78 -9.05
N LEU A 647 -6.14 6.44 -10.12
CA LEU A 647 -6.26 5.16 -10.81
C LEU A 647 -5.12 4.25 -10.36
N TYR A 648 -5.43 3.37 -9.41
CA TYR A 648 -4.45 2.59 -8.66
C TYR A 648 -4.99 1.20 -8.30
N SER A 649 -4.12 0.19 -8.25
CA SER A 649 -4.51 -1.18 -7.85
C SER A 649 -5.69 -1.71 -8.72
N TYR A 650 -6.75 -2.24 -8.12
CA TYR A 650 -7.90 -2.85 -8.82
C TYR A 650 -8.79 -1.87 -9.60
N TYR A 651 -8.52 -0.56 -9.54
CA TYR A 651 -9.20 0.50 -10.29
C TYR A 651 -8.19 1.28 -11.14
N SER A 652 -7.28 0.58 -11.82
CA SER A 652 -6.19 1.20 -12.59
C SER A 652 -6.37 1.14 -14.11
N VAL A 653 -7.28 0.32 -14.64
CA VAL A 653 -7.54 0.22 -16.10
C VAL A 653 -8.54 1.28 -16.56
N LEU A 654 -8.76 1.41 -17.87
CA LEU A 654 -9.71 2.38 -18.42
C LEU A 654 -11.16 2.03 -18.03
N PRO A 655 -12.01 3.02 -17.71
CA PRO A 655 -13.42 2.76 -17.48
C PRO A 655 -14.09 2.30 -18.78
N VAL A 656 -15.11 1.45 -18.70
CA VAL A 656 -15.87 1.02 -19.88
C VAL A 656 -17.27 1.63 -19.93
N LYS A 657 -17.74 2.29 -18.87
CA LYS A 657 -19.10 2.85 -18.75
C LYS A 657 -19.08 4.30 -18.28
N VAL A 658 -18.28 4.65 -17.27
CA VAL A 658 -18.32 5.94 -16.57
C VAL A 658 -17.29 6.91 -17.15
N ARG A 659 -17.77 8.07 -17.62
CA ARG A 659 -16.91 9.20 -17.99
C ARG A 659 -16.55 10.01 -16.73
N PRO A 660 -15.27 10.36 -16.51
CA PRO A 660 -14.87 11.18 -15.37
C PRO A 660 -15.45 12.60 -15.47
N HIS A 661 -15.89 13.18 -14.35
CA HIS A 661 -16.37 14.55 -14.29
C HIS A 661 -15.22 15.55 -14.60
N PRO A 662 -15.44 16.68 -15.32
CA PRO A 662 -14.37 17.62 -15.71
C PRO A 662 -13.59 18.30 -14.56
N MET A 663 -14.14 18.26 -13.34
CA MET A 663 -13.46 18.69 -12.11
C MET A 663 -12.34 17.73 -11.68
N LEU A 664 -12.40 16.46 -12.10
CA LEU A 664 -11.45 15.46 -11.63
C LEU A 664 -10.07 15.64 -12.27
N GLN A 665 -9.04 15.60 -11.44
CA GLN A 665 -7.64 15.43 -11.85
C GLN A 665 -7.30 13.96 -11.70
N ILE A 666 -7.02 13.30 -12.81
CA ILE A 666 -6.82 11.85 -12.84
C ILE A 666 -5.36 11.58 -12.60
N LEU A 667 -5.08 10.90 -11.50
CA LEU A 667 -3.72 10.58 -11.12
C LEU A 667 -3.41 9.11 -11.38
N CYS A 668 -2.42 8.89 -12.21
CA CYS A 668 -2.01 7.58 -12.68
C CYS A 668 -0.70 7.17 -12.00
N THR A 669 -0.63 5.93 -11.54
CA THR A 669 0.57 5.40 -10.86
C THR A 669 1.39 4.41 -11.68
N GLY A 670 0.87 3.96 -12.82
CA GLY A 670 1.48 2.92 -13.64
C GLY A 670 2.61 3.47 -14.51
N SER A 671 3.66 2.67 -14.68
CA SER A 671 4.70 2.69 -15.73
C SER A 671 5.82 1.77 -15.25
N ASN A 672 6.38 0.93 -16.11
CA ASN A 672 7.38 -0.03 -15.70
C ASN A 672 8.37 -0.36 -16.82
N TYR A 673 9.50 0.35 -16.79
CA TYR A 673 10.54 0.23 -17.79
C TYR A 673 11.39 -1.05 -17.64
N THR A 674 11.08 -1.93 -16.68
CA THR A 674 11.69 -3.26 -16.60
C THR A 674 10.97 -4.30 -17.46
N ARG A 675 9.80 -3.97 -18.04
CA ARG A 675 8.96 -4.89 -18.82
C ARG A 675 8.34 -4.19 -20.03
N SER A 676 8.73 -4.60 -21.23
CA SER A 676 8.28 -3.97 -22.49
C SER A 676 6.76 -4.03 -22.73
N GLN A 677 6.08 -5.08 -22.25
CA GLN A 677 4.63 -5.25 -22.39
C GLN A 677 3.83 -4.22 -21.57
N GLU A 678 4.38 -3.69 -20.47
CA GLU A 678 3.70 -2.75 -19.58
C GLU A 678 3.82 -1.30 -20.08
N ASP A 679 4.92 -0.93 -20.74
CA ASP A 679 5.17 0.43 -21.26
C ASP A 679 4.19 0.81 -22.38
N GLY A 680 3.95 -0.10 -23.34
CA GLY A 680 3.00 0.13 -24.43
C GLY A 680 1.53 0.21 -23.97
N GLY A 681 1.21 -0.43 -22.85
CA GLY A 681 -0.12 -0.36 -22.22
C GLY A 681 -0.34 0.93 -21.42
N PHE A 682 0.71 1.44 -20.77
CA PHE A 682 0.64 2.68 -19.98
C PHE A 682 0.37 3.90 -20.86
N MET A 683 1.17 4.11 -21.91
CA MET A 683 1.01 5.31 -22.76
C MET A 683 -0.34 5.33 -23.48
N LYS A 684 -0.84 4.17 -23.95
CA LYS A 684 -2.19 4.04 -24.50
C LYS A 684 -3.27 4.38 -23.46
N ARG A 685 -3.08 3.98 -22.21
CA ARG A 685 -4.00 4.32 -21.12
C ARG A 685 -4.00 5.82 -20.84
N MET A 686 -2.82 6.45 -20.75
CA MET A 686 -2.71 7.90 -20.59
C MET A 686 -3.38 8.64 -21.74
N GLN A 687 -3.22 8.15 -22.98
CA GLN A 687 -3.83 8.70 -24.18
C GLN A 687 -5.36 8.65 -24.14
N ALA A 688 -5.91 7.49 -23.79
CA ALA A 688 -7.35 7.33 -23.60
C ALA A 688 -7.88 8.23 -22.47
N LEU A 689 -7.18 8.34 -21.35
CA LEU A 689 -7.59 9.21 -20.24
C LEU A 689 -7.54 10.70 -20.61
N ALA A 690 -6.50 11.13 -21.33
CA ALA A 690 -6.37 12.49 -21.83
C ALA A 690 -7.53 12.86 -22.78
N SER A 691 -8.08 11.88 -23.53
CA SER A 691 -9.20 12.11 -24.45
C SER A 691 -10.50 12.57 -23.76
N PHE A 692 -10.63 12.39 -22.44
CA PHE A 692 -11.74 12.94 -21.66
C PHE A 692 -11.60 14.45 -21.39
N GLY A 693 -10.43 15.04 -21.64
CA GLY A 693 -10.13 16.45 -21.37
C GLY A 693 -9.73 16.75 -19.92
N ASN A 694 -9.64 15.73 -19.06
CA ASN A 694 -9.20 15.87 -17.68
C ASN A 694 -7.68 16.10 -17.59
N PRO A 695 -7.20 16.94 -16.64
CA PRO A 695 -5.78 17.06 -16.35
C PRO A 695 -5.24 15.75 -15.75
N LEU A 696 -4.03 15.35 -16.18
CA LEU A 696 -3.35 14.15 -15.72
C LEU A 696 -2.25 14.50 -14.71
N LEU A 697 -2.18 13.74 -13.61
CA LEU A 697 -1.05 13.73 -12.69
C LEU A 697 -0.36 12.36 -12.78
N TRP A 698 0.97 12.34 -12.92
CA TRP A 698 1.72 11.09 -12.96
C TRP A 698 2.51 10.88 -11.68
N ARG A 699 2.18 9.82 -10.92
CA ARG A 699 2.87 9.42 -9.69
C ARG A 699 3.38 7.98 -9.84
N PRO A 700 4.46 7.74 -10.60
CA PRO A 700 4.96 6.39 -10.80
C PRO A 700 5.82 5.86 -9.65
N ASN A 701 5.98 4.53 -9.61
CA ASN A 701 7.01 3.84 -8.82
C ASN A 701 8.24 3.44 -9.66
N SER A 702 8.34 3.94 -10.90
CA SER A 702 9.29 3.44 -11.90
C SER A 702 10.76 3.69 -11.58
N LEU A 703 11.09 4.56 -10.63
CA LEU A 703 12.47 4.76 -10.18
C LEU A 703 13.05 3.57 -9.41
N TRP A 704 12.22 2.57 -9.05
CA TRP A 704 12.71 1.28 -8.57
C TRP A 704 13.58 0.57 -9.59
N GLY A 705 13.20 0.57 -10.87
CA GLY A 705 13.78 -0.37 -11.84
C GLY A 705 13.72 -1.81 -11.30
N HIS A 706 14.76 -2.61 -11.57
CA HIS A 706 14.98 -3.90 -10.92
C HIS A 706 15.51 -3.70 -9.50
N PHE A 707 14.64 -3.30 -8.58
CA PHE A 707 14.98 -3.04 -7.17
C PHE A 707 15.46 -4.29 -6.42
N GLN A 708 15.24 -5.48 -6.98
CA GLN A 708 15.72 -6.75 -6.43
C GLN A 708 17.24 -6.87 -6.50
N TYR A 709 17.93 -6.02 -7.28
CA TYR A 709 19.37 -6.12 -7.50
C TYR A 709 20.07 -4.79 -7.27
N LEU A 710 21.21 -4.82 -6.57
CA LEU A 710 22.12 -3.69 -6.47
C LEU A 710 23.07 -3.68 -7.69
N ALA A 711 22.54 -3.36 -8.87
CA ALA A 711 23.30 -3.32 -10.12
C ALA A 711 23.03 -2.01 -10.89
N PRO A 712 24.02 -1.47 -11.64
CA PRO A 712 23.82 -0.29 -12.47
C PRO A 712 22.71 -0.52 -13.49
N GLN A 713 21.83 0.47 -13.66
CA GLN A 713 20.66 0.36 -14.53
C GLN A 713 20.46 1.67 -15.29
N ASN A 714 20.16 1.56 -16.58
CA ASN A 714 19.81 2.72 -17.40
C ASN A 714 18.57 2.47 -18.24
N TYR A 715 17.47 3.11 -17.88
CA TYR A 715 16.20 3.15 -18.65
C TYR A 715 15.73 4.59 -18.84
N ALA A 716 16.68 5.54 -18.77
CA ALA A 716 16.42 6.96 -18.69
C ALA A 716 15.76 7.52 -19.96
N ARG A 717 16.15 7.02 -21.16
CA ARG A 717 15.63 7.49 -22.45
C ARG A 717 14.12 7.30 -22.57
N LYS A 718 13.61 6.10 -22.29
CA LYS A 718 12.17 5.79 -22.37
C LYS A 718 11.38 6.70 -21.45
N MET A 719 11.82 6.82 -20.19
CA MET A 719 11.18 7.68 -19.20
C MET A 719 11.23 9.17 -19.58
N PHE A 720 12.37 9.65 -20.09
CA PHE A 720 12.52 11.02 -20.59
C PHE A 720 11.51 11.31 -21.70
N ASN A 721 11.43 10.41 -22.70
CA ASN A 721 10.53 10.56 -23.83
C ASN A 721 9.06 10.54 -23.40
N ASP A 722 8.68 9.65 -22.50
CA ASP A 722 7.30 9.58 -21.97
C ASP A 722 6.94 10.86 -21.20
N ILE A 723 7.87 11.42 -20.40
CA ILE A 723 7.66 12.71 -19.72
C ILE A 723 7.41 13.82 -20.76
N GLU A 724 8.24 13.93 -21.80
CA GLU A 724 8.10 14.97 -22.83
C GLU A 724 6.80 14.82 -23.64
N ILE A 725 6.41 13.60 -23.99
CA ILE A 725 5.15 13.31 -24.66
C ILE A 725 3.97 13.72 -23.75
N LEU A 726 3.98 13.30 -22.49
CA LEU A 726 2.88 13.58 -21.56
C LEU A 726 2.75 15.07 -21.24
N LYS A 727 3.86 15.81 -21.07
CA LYS A 727 3.85 17.28 -20.94
C LYS A 727 3.16 17.96 -22.12
N ASN A 728 3.32 17.42 -23.32
CA ASN A 728 2.67 17.94 -24.53
C ASN A 728 1.18 17.52 -24.63
N ASN A 729 0.70 16.63 -23.76
CA ASN A 729 -0.62 16.00 -23.82
C ASN A 729 -1.30 15.89 -22.43
N HIS A 730 -1.66 17.03 -21.83
CA HIS A 730 -2.50 17.15 -20.62
C HIS A 730 -1.86 16.74 -19.27
N LEU A 731 -0.57 16.38 -19.22
CA LEU A 731 0.13 16.23 -17.94
C LEU A 731 0.35 17.61 -17.30
N PHE A 732 -0.20 17.81 -16.11
CA PHE A 732 -0.06 19.08 -15.38
C PHE A 732 0.84 18.98 -14.14
N ALA A 733 1.12 17.76 -13.67
CA ALA A 733 1.94 17.54 -12.47
C ALA A 733 2.58 16.15 -12.49
N ALA A 734 3.77 16.04 -11.87
CA ALA A 734 4.47 14.78 -11.70
C ALA A 734 5.06 14.64 -10.29
N ASP A 735 4.94 13.45 -9.71
CA ASP A 735 5.36 13.09 -8.36
C ASP A 735 5.99 11.69 -8.35
N PHE A 736 7.26 11.61 -8.74
CA PHE A 736 8.01 10.36 -8.82
C PHE A 736 8.34 9.86 -7.41
N ASP A 737 7.80 8.69 -7.07
CA ASP A 737 8.22 7.98 -5.86
C ASP A 737 9.37 7.03 -6.16
N CYS A 738 9.83 6.32 -5.13
CA CYS A 738 10.75 5.21 -5.27
C CYS A 738 12.16 5.60 -5.73
N ASN A 739 12.57 6.86 -5.52
CA ASN A 739 13.97 7.25 -5.60
C ASN A 739 14.73 6.64 -4.40
N GLU A 740 15.57 5.66 -4.69
CA GLU A 740 16.37 4.95 -3.68
C GLU A 740 17.69 5.64 -3.37
N GLN A 741 17.99 6.75 -4.06
CA GLN A 741 19.20 7.56 -3.89
C GLN A 741 20.51 6.75 -4.10
N LEU A 742 20.44 5.75 -5.00
CA LEU A 742 21.57 4.94 -5.48
C LEU A 742 22.27 5.64 -6.67
N TYR A 743 22.97 6.76 -6.44
CA TYR A 743 23.46 7.60 -7.54
C TYR A 743 24.58 6.97 -8.37
N ALA A 744 25.39 6.07 -7.79
CA ALA A 744 26.38 5.31 -8.57
C ALA A 744 25.73 4.26 -9.50
N PHE A 745 24.47 3.89 -9.25
CA PHE A 745 23.76 2.82 -9.95
C PHE A 745 22.72 3.36 -10.94
N LYS A 746 22.03 4.44 -10.55
CA LYS A 746 20.87 5.02 -11.26
C LYS A 746 20.96 6.54 -11.42
N GLY A 747 22.14 7.13 -11.18
CA GLY A 747 22.33 8.59 -11.22
C GLY A 747 21.89 9.23 -12.55
N ILE A 748 22.19 8.60 -13.68
CA ILE A 748 21.75 9.08 -15.00
C ILE A 748 20.23 9.08 -15.16
N VAL A 749 19.54 8.08 -14.58
CA VAL A 749 18.07 8.03 -14.58
C VAL A 749 17.51 9.19 -13.78
N TYR A 750 18.03 9.44 -12.57
CA TYR A 750 17.58 10.54 -11.74
C TYR A 750 17.85 11.90 -12.38
N TYR A 751 19.02 12.08 -13.00
CA TYR A 751 19.38 13.30 -13.72
C TYR A 751 18.47 13.54 -14.93
N ALA A 752 18.28 12.53 -15.78
CA ALA A 752 17.44 12.65 -16.97
C ALA A 752 15.99 13.00 -16.63
N VAL A 753 15.41 12.36 -15.59
CA VAL A 753 14.07 12.71 -15.09
C VAL A 753 14.03 14.15 -14.61
N ALA A 754 15.04 14.56 -13.83
CA ALA A 754 15.10 15.93 -13.33
C ALA A 754 15.13 16.96 -14.47
N LYS A 755 15.94 16.71 -15.52
CA LYS A 755 15.98 17.57 -16.71
C LYS A 755 14.65 17.55 -17.48
N ALA A 756 14.06 16.38 -17.70
CA ALA A 756 12.78 16.23 -18.42
C ALA A 756 11.62 16.96 -17.73
N LEU A 757 11.60 17.05 -16.40
CA LEU A 757 10.50 17.69 -15.68
C LEU A 757 10.42 19.21 -15.92
N TRP A 758 11.51 19.86 -16.33
CA TRP A 758 11.53 21.29 -16.70
C TRP A 758 11.79 21.50 -18.20
N ASN A 759 12.97 21.10 -18.70
CA ASN A 759 13.42 21.14 -20.09
C ASN A 759 13.01 22.41 -20.91
N PRO A 760 13.40 23.63 -20.48
CA PRO A 760 12.97 24.88 -21.12
C PRO A 760 13.52 25.05 -22.54
N ASP A 761 14.67 24.44 -22.83
CA ASP A 761 15.32 24.49 -24.14
C ASP A 761 14.82 23.39 -25.10
N ARG A 762 13.84 22.57 -24.68
CA ARG A 762 13.29 21.46 -25.47
C ARG A 762 14.36 20.50 -26.00
N LEU A 763 15.34 20.14 -25.18
CA LEU A 763 16.42 19.23 -25.58
C LEU A 763 15.91 17.79 -25.72
N ASP A 764 16.44 17.06 -26.70
CA ASP A 764 16.31 15.60 -26.77
C ASP A 764 17.19 14.89 -25.73
N TYR A 765 16.86 13.62 -25.43
CA TYR A 765 17.59 12.83 -24.43
C TYR A 765 19.08 12.68 -24.77
N ASP A 766 19.43 12.47 -26.04
CA ASP A 766 20.82 12.29 -26.44
C ASP A 766 21.65 13.54 -26.18
N SER A 767 21.07 14.73 -26.37
CA SER A 767 21.71 16.00 -26.03
C SER A 767 21.90 16.15 -24.52
N VAL A 768 20.94 15.72 -23.71
CA VAL A 768 21.05 15.72 -22.25
C VAL A 768 22.13 14.75 -21.77
N LEU A 769 22.22 13.56 -22.37
CA LEU A 769 23.26 12.58 -22.07
C LEU A 769 24.65 13.08 -22.51
N ASP A 770 24.74 13.71 -23.69
CA ASP A 770 25.99 14.28 -24.19
C ASP A 770 26.49 15.40 -23.28
N ASP A 771 25.61 16.30 -22.86
CA ASP A 771 25.92 17.37 -21.91
C ASP A 771 26.36 16.82 -20.54
N PHE A 772 25.69 15.78 -20.04
CA PHE A 772 26.07 15.07 -18.80
C PHE A 772 27.50 14.50 -18.90
N CYS A 773 27.78 13.77 -19.98
CA CYS A 773 29.06 13.10 -20.19
C CYS A 773 30.20 14.11 -20.41
N THR A 774 29.98 15.11 -21.27
CA THR A 774 31.01 16.12 -21.61
C THR A 774 31.35 17.01 -20.43
N SER A 775 30.34 17.49 -19.70
CA SER A 775 30.55 18.37 -18.53
C SER A 775 31.19 17.63 -17.36
N GLY A 776 30.81 16.37 -17.14
CA GLY A 776 31.27 15.60 -15.98
C GLY A 776 32.62 14.92 -16.14
N PHE A 777 32.94 14.44 -17.34
CA PHE A 777 34.00 13.46 -17.55
C PHE A 777 35.04 13.89 -18.58
N GLY A 778 34.93 15.11 -19.14
CA GLY A 778 35.94 15.69 -20.02
C GLY A 778 36.35 14.74 -21.14
N LYS A 779 37.64 14.37 -21.19
CA LYS A 779 38.19 13.47 -22.22
C LYS A 779 37.64 12.05 -22.17
N ALA A 780 37.09 11.62 -21.03
CA ALA A 780 36.44 10.32 -20.85
C ALA A 780 34.96 10.30 -21.26
N ALA A 781 34.38 11.43 -21.68
CA ALA A 781 32.98 11.50 -22.10
C ALA A 781 32.57 10.44 -23.14
N PRO A 782 33.38 10.11 -24.18
CA PRO A 782 33.01 9.07 -25.14
C PRO A 782 32.87 7.67 -24.52
N GLU A 783 33.76 7.30 -23.60
CA GLU A 783 33.72 6.02 -22.88
C GLU A 783 32.54 5.97 -21.93
N VAL A 784 32.29 7.04 -21.17
CA VAL A 784 31.15 7.11 -20.24
C VAL A 784 29.82 7.08 -20.99
N LYS A 785 29.73 7.71 -22.16
CA LYS A 785 28.56 7.57 -23.04
C LYS A 785 28.37 6.13 -23.51
N LYS A 786 29.44 5.43 -23.91
CA LYS A 786 29.38 4.00 -24.25
C LYS A 786 28.94 3.14 -23.08
N TYR A 787 29.41 3.43 -21.86
CA TYR A 787 28.99 2.73 -20.65
C TYR A 787 27.47 2.84 -20.43
N PHE A 788 26.90 4.05 -20.50
CA PHE A 788 25.46 4.23 -20.34
C PHE A 788 24.64 3.64 -21.49
N ALA A 789 25.15 3.68 -22.72
CA ALA A 789 24.50 3.04 -23.87
C ALA A 789 24.48 1.51 -23.74
N GLU A 790 25.54 0.90 -23.19
CA GLU A 790 25.59 -0.54 -22.97
C GLU A 790 24.63 -0.96 -21.83
N LEU A 791 24.56 -0.19 -20.73
CA LEU A 791 23.55 -0.41 -19.69
C LEU A 791 22.10 -0.29 -20.23
N GLU A 792 21.86 0.67 -21.12
CA GLU A 792 20.58 0.83 -21.80
C GLU A 792 20.24 -0.40 -22.65
N ARG A 793 21.21 -0.88 -23.45
CA ARG A 793 21.07 -2.09 -24.27
C ARG A 793 20.73 -3.33 -23.44
N ILE A 794 21.41 -3.52 -22.31
CA ILE A 794 21.17 -4.65 -21.39
C ILE A 794 19.76 -4.57 -20.79
N MET A 795 19.36 -3.40 -20.28
CA MET A 795 18.02 -3.18 -19.72
C MET A 795 16.93 -3.41 -20.77
N ASP A 796 17.11 -2.91 -21.99
CA ASP A 796 16.15 -3.09 -23.06
C ASP A 796 16.02 -4.55 -23.49
N ALA A 797 17.13 -5.29 -23.56
CA ALA A 797 17.12 -6.71 -23.87
C ALA A 797 16.36 -7.52 -22.80
N ALA A 798 16.61 -7.25 -21.52
CA ALA A 798 15.89 -7.88 -20.41
C ALA A 798 14.39 -7.55 -20.46
N ALA A 799 14.03 -6.28 -20.65
CA ALA A 799 12.65 -5.82 -20.69
C ALA A 799 11.87 -6.38 -21.90
N LEU A 800 12.52 -6.57 -23.06
CA LEU A 800 11.90 -7.18 -24.25
C LEU A 800 11.48 -8.64 -24.02
N LYS A 801 12.16 -9.33 -23.11
CA LYS A 801 11.92 -10.75 -22.79
C LYS A 801 11.17 -10.95 -21.47
N ASP A 802 10.78 -9.86 -20.79
CA ASP A 802 10.24 -9.90 -19.43
C ASP A 802 11.10 -10.76 -18.49
N ALA A 803 12.41 -10.64 -18.66
CA ALA A 803 13.39 -11.46 -17.98
C ALA A 803 13.96 -10.76 -16.75
N ASP A 804 14.61 -11.56 -15.89
CA ASP A 804 15.41 -11.03 -14.82
C ASP A 804 16.61 -10.23 -15.37
N TYR A 805 16.87 -9.04 -14.83
CA TYR A 805 18.00 -8.21 -15.28
C TYR A 805 19.35 -8.92 -15.19
N CYS A 806 19.56 -9.71 -14.13
CA CYS A 806 20.80 -10.44 -13.92
C CYS A 806 20.96 -11.66 -14.84
N GLU A 807 20.01 -11.96 -15.71
CA GLU A 807 20.21 -12.87 -16.85
C GLU A 807 20.93 -12.19 -18.02
N TYR A 808 20.82 -10.85 -18.13
CA TYR A 808 21.44 -10.05 -19.20
C TYR A 808 22.68 -9.29 -18.70
N PHE A 809 22.74 -8.99 -17.41
CA PHE A 809 23.92 -8.46 -16.74
C PHE A 809 24.92 -9.59 -16.41
N THR A 810 25.39 -10.28 -17.46
CA THR A 810 26.24 -11.48 -17.37
C THR A 810 27.68 -11.12 -16.98
N PRO A 811 28.53 -12.10 -16.58
CA PRO A 811 29.95 -11.87 -16.35
C PRO A 811 30.67 -11.21 -17.53
N GLU A 812 30.31 -11.57 -18.76
CA GLU A 812 30.87 -11.00 -19.99
C GLU A 812 30.45 -9.53 -20.16
N ALA A 813 29.16 -9.22 -19.93
CA ALA A 813 28.67 -7.84 -19.97
C ALA A 813 29.35 -6.98 -18.90
N VAL A 814 29.52 -7.53 -17.69
CA VAL A 814 30.23 -6.89 -16.59
C VAL A 814 31.69 -6.59 -16.97
N TYR A 815 32.38 -7.55 -17.58
CA TYR A 815 33.77 -7.39 -18.02
C TYR A 815 33.90 -6.29 -19.08
N GLU A 816 33.00 -6.21 -20.06
CA GLU A 816 33.02 -5.14 -21.05
C GLU A 816 32.74 -3.76 -20.43
N LEU A 817 31.79 -3.66 -19.48
CA LEU A 817 31.54 -2.42 -18.74
C LEU A 817 32.77 -1.97 -17.93
N GLU A 818 33.48 -2.92 -17.30
CA GLU A 818 34.69 -2.67 -16.53
C GLU A 818 35.83 -2.16 -17.42
N LYS A 819 36.00 -2.77 -18.60
CA LYS A 819 36.96 -2.33 -19.61
C LYS A 819 36.66 -0.91 -20.09
N ILE A 820 35.39 -0.58 -20.34
CA ILE A 820 34.98 0.78 -20.73
C ILE A 820 35.34 1.80 -19.64
N LEU A 821 34.99 1.52 -18.38
CA LEU A 821 35.29 2.45 -17.27
C LEU A 821 36.79 2.53 -16.95
N SER A 822 37.55 1.46 -17.16
CA SER A 822 39.01 1.48 -17.00
C SER A 822 39.68 2.34 -18.07
N ALA A 823 39.22 2.26 -19.32
CA ALA A 823 39.66 3.14 -20.39
C ALA A 823 39.28 4.61 -20.12
N ALA A 824 38.08 4.86 -19.57
CA ALA A 824 37.66 6.18 -19.11
C ALA A 824 38.62 6.73 -18.04
N ALA A 825 38.92 5.93 -17.01
CA ALA A 825 39.79 6.33 -15.91
C ALA A 825 41.21 6.72 -16.40
N GLU A 826 41.78 5.96 -17.34
CA GLU A 826 43.10 6.28 -17.89
C GLU A 826 43.14 7.61 -18.64
N LYS A 827 42.07 7.96 -19.37
CA LYS A 827 42.02 9.24 -20.09
C LYS A 827 42.01 10.47 -19.20
N VAL A 828 41.56 10.31 -17.96
CA VAL A 828 41.40 11.41 -16.98
C VAL A 828 42.28 11.24 -15.74
N LYS A 829 43.28 10.34 -15.77
CA LYS A 829 44.15 10.07 -14.61
C LYS A 829 44.84 11.32 -14.04
N GLY A 830 45.07 12.33 -14.89
CA GLY A 830 45.68 13.61 -14.52
C GLY A 830 44.68 14.69 -14.09
N VAL A 831 43.38 14.39 -14.04
CA VAL A 831 42.31 15.34 -13.67
C VAL A 831 41.54 14.76 -12.48
N PRO A 832 41.92 15.10 -11.23
CA PRO A 832 41.42 14.41 -10.02
C PRO A 832 39.90 14.33 -9.90
N ASP A 833 39.18 15.42 -10.20
CA ASP A 833 37.72 15.47 -10.08
C ASP A 833 37.03 14.59 -11.13
N GLU A 834 37.50 14.59 -12.38
CA GLU A 834 36.98 13.72 -13.44
C GLU A 834 37.26 12.24 -13.13
N LEU A 835 38.48 11.92 -12.66
CA LEU A 835 38.84 10.57 -12.23
C LEU A 835 37.97 10.10 -11.05
N ALA A 836 37.70 10.97 -10.07
CA ALA A 836 36.82 10.65 -8.95
C ALA A 836 35.39 10.33 -9.40
N ARG A 837 34.87 11.04 -10.41
CA ARG A 837 33.56 10.73 -10.99
C ARG A 837 33.55 9.40 -11.75
N VAL A 838 34.62 9.06 -12.48
CA VAL A 838 34.75 7.72 -13.10
C VAL A 838 34.77 6.63 -12.03
N LYS A 839 35.56 6.81 -10.97
CA LYS A 839 35.61 5.89 -9.83
C LYS A 839 34.26 5.73 -9.13
N PHE A 840 33.48 6.80 -9.03
CA PHE A 840 32.12 6.75 -8.52
C PHE A 840 31.21 5.82 -9.33
N LEU A 841 31.33 5.81 -10.67
CA LEU A 841 30.63 4.84 -11.52
C LEU A 841 31.18 3.41 -11.34
N GLN A 842 32.50 3.25 -11.17
CA GLN A 842 33.12 1.95 -10.89
C GLN A 842 32.62 1.36 -9.58
N THR A 843 32.39 2.17 -8.54
CA THR A 843 31.74 1.73 -7.30
C THR A 843 30.39 1.08 -7.61
N GLY A 844 29.56 1.70 -8.44
CA GLY A 844 28.27 1.13 -8.86
C GLY A 844 28.43 -0.24 -9.55
N LEU A 845 29.41 -0.35 -10.45
CA LEU A 845 29.69 -1.59 -11.16
C LEU A 845 30.12 -2.72 -10.21
N GLU A 846 31.02 -2.45 -9.25
CA GLU A 846 31.50 -3.41 -8.24
C GLU A 846 30.34 -4.07 -7.48
N GLY A 847 29.40 -3.27 -6.97
CA GLY A 847 28.19 -3.78 -6.29
C GLY A 847 27.32 -4.64 -7.21
N GLY A 848 27.22 -4.24 -8.50
CA GLY A 848 26.55 -5.01 -9.54
C GLY A 848 27.19 -6.37 -9.80
N GLN A 849 28.52 -6.45 -9.82
CA GLN A 849 29.23 -7.72 -10.03
C GLN A 849 28.94 -8.73 -8.91
N ILE A 850 28.95 -8.28 -7.65
CA ILE A 850 28.63 -9.14 -6.50
C ILE A 850 27.18 -9.65 -6.61
N THR A 851 26.26 -8.76 -6.95
CA THR A 851 24.83 -9.11 -7.09
C THR A 851 24.57 -10.08 -8.24
N ALA A 852 25.24 -9.91 -9.39
CA ALA A 852 25.13 -10.83 -10.52
C ALA A 852 25.63 -12.24 -10.17
N LYS A 853 26.74 -12.33 -9.41
CA LYS A 853 27.26 -13.61 -8.89
C LYS A 853 26.26 -14.28 -7.94
N ILE A 854 25.55 -13.51 -7.12
CA ILE A 854 24.48 -14.03 -6.24
C ILE A 854 23.36 -14.63 -7.08
N ALA A 855 22.84 -13.88 -8.05
CA ALA A 855 21.74 -14.32 -8.90
C ALA A 855 22.10 -15.59 -9.70
N ASP A 856 23.31 -15.68 -10.26
CA ASP A 856 23.81 -16.89 -10.92
C ASP A 856 23.92 -18.08 -9.96
N ALA A 857 24.46 -17.87 -8.76
CA ALA A 857 24.56 -18.91 -7.74
C ALA A 857 23.19 -19.40 -7.27
N GLU A 858 22.20 -18.51 -7.13
CA GLU A 858 20.81 -18.83 -6.79
C GLU A 858 20.16 -19.67 -7.89
N ARG A 859 20.29 -19.28 -9.16
CA ARG A 859 19.78 -20.08 -10.30
C ARG A 859 20.40 -21.48 -10.38
N ARG A 860 21.65 -21.64 -9.95
CA ARG A 860 22.37 -22.92 -9.89
C ARG A 860 22.15 -23.69 -8.58
N ASN A 861 21.28 -23.21 -7.69
CA ASN A 861 21.01 -23.80 -6.37
C ASN A 861 22.26 -23.99 -5.48
N GLN A 862 23.22 -23.06 -5.55
CA GLN A 862 24.49 -23.13 -4.81
C GLN A 862 24.41 -22.43 -3.44
N THR A 863 23.64 -22.97 -2.50
CA THR A 863 23.28 -22.33 -1.21
C THR A 863 24.47 -21.81 -0.39
N GLU A 864 25.56 -22.57 -0.26
CA GLU A 864 26.76 -22.13 0.47
C GLU A 864 27.43 -20.93 -0.19
N LYS A 865 27.53 -20.95 -1.53
CA LYS A 865 28.09 -19.86 -2.32
C LYS A 865 27.23 -18.60 -2.20
N VAL A 866 25.91 -18.74 -2.27
CA VAL A 866 24.95 -17.64 -2.05
C VAL A 866 25.16 -17.00 -0.68
N THR A 867 25.31 -17.82 0.37
CA THR A 867 25.56 -17.34 1.73
C THR A 867 26.85 -16.51 1.83
N LYS A 868 27.94 -17.02 1.24
CA LYS A 868 29.24 -16.31 1.19
C LYS A 868 29.14 -14.99 0.42
N LEU A 869 28.52 -15.00 -0.75
CA LEU A 869 28.36 -13.80 -1.59
C LEU A 869 27.43 -12.75 -0.95
N LYS A 870 26.37 -13.16 -0.23
CA LYS A 870 25.53 -12.23 0.55
C LYS A 870 26.31 -11.59 1.69
N ALA A 871 27.25 -12.29 2.32
CA ALA A 871 28.14 -11.71 3.33
C ALA A 871 29.12 -10.70 2.72
N GLU A 872 29.67 -11.01 1.54
CA GLU A 872 30.52 -10.11 0.74
C GLU A 872 29.76 -8.83 0.36
N LEU A 873 28.53 -8.95 -0.16
CA LEU A 873 27.68 -7.81 -0.50
C LEU A 873 27.41 -6.90 0.72
N LYS A 874 27.11 -7.51 1.88
CA LYS A 874 26.93 -6.75 3.14
C LYS A 874 28.21 -6.04 3.57
N ALA A 875 29.38 -6.64 3.37
CA ALA A 875 30.67 -5.99 3.66
C ALA A 875 30.94 -4.82 2.72
N TYR A 876 30.72 -5.01 1.41
CA TYR A 876 30.83 -3.95 0.41
C TYR A 876 29.91 -2.76 0.71
N ILE A 877 28.64 -3.02 1.04
CA ILE A 877 27.67 -1.96 1.41
C ILE A 877 28.13 -1.21 2.65
N ARG A 878 28.58 -1.92 3.68
CA ARG A 878 29.09 -1.30 4.92
C ARG A 878 30.24 -0.36 4.61
N LYS A 879 31.26 -0.85 3.91
CA LYS A 879 32.44 -0.06 3.52
C LYS A 879 32.03 1.19 2.73
N THR A 880 31.27 1.00 1.66
CA THR A 880 30.88 2.08 0.74
C THR A 880 29.97 3.12 1.41
N SER A 881 29.12 2.72 2.35
CA SER A 881 28.26 3.67 3.09
C SER A 881 29.07 4.71 3.85
N PHE A 882 30.27 4.37 4.34
CA PHE A 882 31.14 5.32 5.04
C PHE A 882 32.13 6.03 4.11
N GLU A 883 32.62 5.35 3.07
CA GLU A 883 33.62 5.92 2.13
C GLU A 883 33.00 6.81 1.04
N SER A 884 31.80 6.48 0.56
CA SER A 884 31.08 7.23 -0.47
C SER A 884 29.56 7.20 -0.23
N PRO A 885 29.05 7.92 0.78
CA PRO A 885 27.63 7.87 1.16
C PRO A 885 26.64 8.24 0.03
N ALA A 886 27.02 9.12 -0.91
CA ALA A 886 26.21 9.47 -2.06
C ALA A 886 26.12 8.35 -3.12
N ALA A 887 27.08 7.42 -3.18
CA ALA A 887 27.02 6.29 -4.12
C ALA A 887 25.85 5.35 -3.78
N LEU A 888 25.60 5.16 -2.48
CA LEU A 888 24.66 4.20 -1.91
C LEU A 888 23.95 4.76 -0.68
N PHE A 889 22.68 5.12 -0.79
CA PHE A 889 21.92 5.58 0.36
C PHE A 889 21.19 4.44 1.11
N ALA A 890 21.21 4.53 2.45
CA ALA A 890 20.69 3.56 3.40
C ALA A 890 19.23 3.09 3.19
N SER A 891 18.33 3.93 2.68
CA SER A 891 16.92 3.56 2.47
C SER A 891 16.70 2.56 1.35
N GLY A 892 17.58 2.50 0.35
CA GLY A 892 17.59 1.42 -0.65
C GLY A 892 17.96 0.08 -0.02
N LEU A 893 18.77 0.08 1.04
CA LEU A 893 19.24 -1.13 1.72
C LEU A 893 18.13 -1.89 2.46
N TYR A 894 17.00 -1.25 2.80
CA TYR A 894 15.83 -1.94 3.37
C TYR A 894 15.38 -3.11 2.50
N ARG A 895 15.55 -3.01 1.18
CA ARG A 895 15.09 -4.00 0.23
C ARG A 895 16.10 -5.10 -0.05
N ILE A 896 17.33 -4.97 0.43
CA ILE A 896 18.38 -6.00 0.35
C ILE A 896 17.99 -7.25 1.15
N LYS A 897 17.09 -7.13 2.14
CA LYS A 897 16.49 -8.31 2.79
C LYS A 897 15.61 -9.16 1.85
N TYR A 898 15.15 -8.59 0.74
CA TYR A 898 14.39 -9.27 -0.31
C TYR A 898 15.27 -9.73 -1.49
N LEU A 899 16.61 -9.55 -1.42
CA LEU A 899 17.52 -10.13 -2.41
C LEU A 899 17.42 -11.66 -2.37
N GLY A 900 16.93 -12.24 -3.47
CA GLY A 900 16.78 -13.69 -3.63
C GLY A 900 15.55 -14.31 -2.96
N SER A 901 14.59 -13.50 -2.49
CA SER A 901 13.28 -14.03 -2.09
C SER A 901 12.34 -13.98 -3.30
N ASN A 902 12.31 -15.07 -4.07
CA ASN A 902 11.17 -15.41 -4.91
C ASN A 902 10.16 -16.20 -4.08
#